data_AF-A0A828T0H5-F1
#
_entry.id   AF-A0A828T0H5-F1
#
_cell.length_a   1.000
_cell.length_b   1.000
_cell.length_c   1.000
_cell.angle_alpha   90.00
_cell.angle_beta   90.00
_cell.angle_gamma   90.00
#
_symmetry.space_group_name_H-M   'P 1'
#
loop_
_entity.id
_entity.type
_entity.pdbx_description
1 polymer ?
#
loop_
_entity_poly.entity_id
_entity_poly.type
_entity_poly.pdbx_seq_one_letter_code
_entity_poly.pdbx_strand_id
1 'polypeptide(L)'
;MIGAGFIGLEAAENLQAKGIQVTVIDFADQILPNIFDPEMALYAKRHLIRQGIRVLTGTKAEQIYERGTQGRVAGIKTSAGNLPCEMIIMAAGIRPNTEFLNDSGIEMFKGTILTDDQMKTNLDDVYAAGDCVMVKNRLTGKRQWSPMGSSANLEGRTLAQVLAGAQKSYPGVLGTGVVKLPGLNAGRTGLTEAQAKEAGYDVVTALVPTDDKAHYYPDASFFITKLIADRSTRKLLGVQVFGPGSVDKMVDIAVMGLNMGAVLDDFENADFAYAPPFSTAIHPFVQAVYVLMNKLDGTIVSMTPAEYAAGKAEGYTVVDVAPEPSIRGAVYVNLGAVNGEIKGLGKEEKLLLVCAKGKRGYFLQNRLRHYGYTNTVVLEGATFFNDVKVKNNIEEAVSKEDETRVKALGFLKDKRTPDKFNGRVITRNGKITAEEAHTIAEAAQLYGSGEVTMTSRLTMEIQGVPYDNIEPLREYLMQAGLEMGGTGSKVRPVVSCKGTTCQYGLIDTFALSEEIHERFFHGYSDVKLPHKFKIAVGGCPNNCVKPDLNDLGIIGQKVPWVDLEKCRGCRICQVEKNCPIHAAKMVDGKIVIDENVCNHCGRCISKCPFGVTEEFVSGYRVYIGGRWGKKVARGRYLEKVFTDKEEVLDIVEKAILLFREQGITGERFADTVERLGFENVQEQLLGDGLLARKDENIRAQKHLKGGATC
;
A
#
# COMPACT_ATOMS: atom_id res chain seq x y z
N MET A 1 -9.86 11.83 0.34
CA MET A 1 -9.70 12.80 -0.77
C MET A 1 -10.63 12.41 -1.90
N ILE A 2 -11.40 13.36 -2.45
CA ILE A 2 -12.21 13.16 -3.65
C ILE A 2 -11.56 13.97 -4.79
N GLY A 3 -11.10 13.30 -5.84
CA GLY A 3 -10.28 13.84 -6.91
C GLY A 3 -8.81 13.44 -6.78
N ALA A 4 -8.26 12.87 -7.85
CA ALA A 4 -6.89 12.42 -8.01
C ALA A 4 -6.11 13.25 -9.05
N GLY A 5 -6.50 14.51 -9.22
CA GLY A 5 -5.70 15.53 -9.92
C GLY A 5 -4.53 16.03 -9.04
N PHE A 6 -3.78 17.02 -9.54
CA PHE A 6 -2.61 17.59 -8.86
C PHE A 6 -2.89 17.94 -7.38
N ILE A 7 -3.89 18.79 -7.15
CA ILE A 7 -4.29 19.25 -5.81
C ILE A 7 -4.65 18.08 -4.89
N GLY A 8 -5.41 17.10 -5.41
CA GLY A 8 -5.87 15.96 -4.63
C GLY A 8 -4.73 15.06 -4.18
N LEU A 9 -3.74 14.84 -5.04
CA LEU A 9 -2.58 14.02 -4.72
C LEU A 9 -1.56 14.72 -3.82
N GLU A 10 -1.30 16.01 -4.00
CA GLU A 10 -0.43 16.78 -3.10
C GLU A 10 -1.04 16.88 -1.70
N ALA A 11 -2.35 17.12 -1.60
CA ALA A 11 -3.03 17.10 -0.31
C ALA A 11 -2.98 15.71 0.34
N ALA A 12 -3.08 14.63 -0.45
CA ALA A 12 -2.91 13.27 0.05
C ALA A 12 -1.50 13.01 0.61
N GLU A 13 -0.44 13.44 -0.10
CA GLU A 13 0.95 13.38 0.38
C GLU A 13 1.09 14.14 1.71
N ASN A 14 0.60 15.38 1.78
CA ASN A 14 0.75 16.23 2.97
C ASN A 14 0.04 15.67 4.20
N LEU A 15 -1.14 15.06 4.01
CA LEU A 15 -1.88 14.40 5.09
C LEU A 15 -1.18 13.13 5.54
N GLN A 16 -0.69 12.32 4.60
CA GLN A 16 0.08 11.13 4.93
C GLN A 16 1.36 11.47 5.70
N ALA A 17 2.07 12.55 5.31
CA ALA A 17 3.25 13.03 6.02
C ALA A 17 2.96 13.46 7.47
N LYS A 18 1.69 13.76 7.79
CA LYS A 18 1.21 14.04 9.16
C LYS A 18 0.70 12.79 9.89
N GLY A 19 0.87 11.60 9.32
CA GLY A 19 0.42 10.32 9.90
C GLY A 19 -1.07 10.02 9.70
N ILE A 20 -1.77 10.79 8.86
CA ILE A 20 -3.19 10.56 8.57
C ILE A 20 -3.30 9.49 7.47
N GLN A 21 -4.12 8.46 7.70
CA GLN A 21 -4.43 7.48 6.65
C GLN A 21 -5.31 8.14 5.58
N VAL A 22 -4.87 8.07 4.32
CA VAL A 22 -5.55 8.72 3.20
C VAL A 22 -6.04 7.69 2.19
N THR A 23 -7.32 7.77 1.86
CA THR A 23 -7.89 7.18 0.64
C THR A 23 -8.20 8.28 -0.36
N VAL A 24 -7.67 8.14 -1.57
CA VAL A 24 -7.98 8.98 -2.73
C VAL A 24 -8.96 8.24 -3.62
N ILE A 25 -10.08 8.89 -3.94
CA ILE A 25 -11.04 8.38 -4.92
C ILE A 25 -11.13 9.32 -6.11
N ASP A 26 -11.31 8.78 -7.31
CA ASP A 26 -11.62 9.57 -8.51
C ASP A 26 -12.61 8.79 -9.39
N PHE A 27 -13.51 9.51 -10.05
CA PHE A 27 -14.46 8.92 -10.99
C PHE A 27 -13.79 8.54 -12.32
N ALA A 28 -12.70 9.21 -12.68
CA ALA A 28 -11.87 8.84 -13.83
C ALA A 28 -11.20 7.49 -13.57
N ASP A 29 -10.97 6.74 -14.64
CA ASP A 29 -10.33 5.41 -14.63
C ASP A 29 -8.85 5.44 -14.22
N GLN A 30 -8.21 6.61 -14.29
CA GLN A 30 -6.83 6.87 -13.89
C GLN A 30 -6.68 8.09 -12.97
N ILE A 31 -5.54 8.15 -12.27
CA ILE A 31 -5.10 9.38 -11.61
C ILE A 31 -4.53 10.37 -12.63
N LEU A 32 -4.50 11.65 -12.27
CA LEU A 32 -4.00 12.74 -13.12
C LEU A 32 -4.58 12.65 -14.55
N PRO A 33 -5.93 12.55 -14.69
CA PRO A 33 -6.57 12.33 -15.98
C PRO A 33 -6.26 13.47 -16.95
N ASN A 34 -6.03 13.14 -18.22
CA ASN A 34 -5.63 14.07 -19.28
C ASN A 34 -4.27 14.77 -19.06
N ILE A 35 -3.54 14.46 -17.98
CA ILE A 35 -2.20 14.99 -17.71
C ILE A 35 -1.13 14.01 -18.19
N PHE A 36 -1.25 12.74 -17.84
CA PHE A 36 -0.33 11.66 -18.21
C PHE A 36 -1.03 10.60 -19.05
N ASP A 37 -0.27 9.90 -19.89
CA ASP A 37 -0.78 8.73 -20.61
C ASP A 37 -1.10 7.58 -19.62
N PRO A 38 -2.02 6.66 -19.95
CA PRO A 38 -2.54 5.66 -19.02
C PRO A 38 -1.47 4.78 -18.37
N GLU A 39 -0.45 4.36 -19.11
CA GLU A 39 0.64 3.54 -18.57
C GLU A 39 1.51 4.31 -17.57
N MET A 40 1.71 5.61 -17.78
CA MET A 40 2.41 6.50 -16.85
C MET A 40 1.56 6.71 -15.59
N ALA A 41 0.26 6.98 -15.74
CA ALA A 41 -0.65 7.10 -14.61
C ALA A 41 -0.74 5.81 -13.78
N LEU A 42 -0.70 4.63 -14.41
CA LEU A 42 -0.67 3.34 -13.73
C LEU A 42 0.59 3.14 -12.90
N TYR A 43 1.77 3.52 -13.43
CA TYR A 43 3.02 3.47 -12.67
C TYR A 43 2.93 4.34 -11.40
N ALA A 44 2.46 5.58 -11.55
CA ALA A 44 2.28 6.50 -10.43
C ALA A 44 1.23 5.99 -9.41
N LYS A 45 0.13 5.39 -9.87
CA LYS A 45 -0.87 4.75 -8.99
C LYS A 45 -0.27 3.62 -8.16
N ARG A 46 0.48 2.70 -8.79
CA ARG A 46 1.18 1.61 -8.09
C ARG A 46 2.19 2.16 -7.09
N HIS A 47 2.89 3.22 -7.44
CA HIS A 47 3.81 3.90 -6.54
C HIS A 47 3.09 4.45 -5.30
N LEU A 48 1.98 5.19 -5.45
CA LEU A 48 1.19 5.71 -4.34
C LEU A 48 0.70 4.58 -3.41
N ILE A 49 0.22 3.48 -3.98
CA ILE A 49 -0.23 2.30 -3.21
C ILE A 49 0.94 1.72 -2.39
N ARG A 50 2.13 1.55 -3.00
CA ARG A 50 3.34 1.08 -2.28
C ARG A 50 3.79 2.03 -1.18
N GLN A 51 3.55 3.33 -1.34
CA GLN A 51 3.82 4.34 -0.31
C GLN A 51 2.73 4.38 0.77
N GLY A 52 1.68 3.55 0.69
CA GLY A 52 0.62 3.46 1.70
C GLY A 52 -0.56 4.41 1.47
N ILE A 53 -0.66 5.07 0.32
CA ILE A 53 -1.84 5.85 -0.08
C ILE A 53 -2.79 4.93 -0.84
N ARG A 54 -3.99 4.70 -0.31
CA ARG A 54 -5.02 3.92 -1.00
C ARG A 54 -5.62 4.76 -2.13
N VAL A 55 -5.67 4.23 -3.35
CA VAL A 55 -6.17 4.94 -4.54
C VAL A 55 -7.23 4.11 -5.25
N LEU A 56 -8.45 4.64 -5.35
CA LEU A 56 -9.60 4.04 -6.01
C LEU A 56 -10.01 4.89 -7.22
N THR A 57 -9.67 4.43 -8.42
CA THR A 57 -10.10 5.06 -9.68
C THR A 57 -11.39 4.41 -10.18
N GLY A 58 -12.11 5.04 -11.11
CA GLY A 58 -13.43 4.59 -11.58
C GLY A 58 -14.52 4.61 -10.50
N THR A 59 -14.28 5.32 -9.40
CA THR A 59 -15.08 5.29 -8.17
C THR A 59 -15.76 6.64 -7.95
N LYS A 60 -17.08 6.69 -8.11
CA LYS A 60 -17.86 7.92 -7.93
C LYS A 60 -18.23 8.12 -6.46
N ALA A 61 -18.09 9.33 -5.95
CA ALA A 61 -18.72 9.77 -4.71
C ALA A 61 -20.22 9.99 -4.93
N GLU A 62 -21.08 9.34 -4.14
CA GLU A 62 -22.54 9.42 -4.29
C GLU A 62 -23.21 10.21 -3.16
N GLN A 63 -22.79 9.98 -1.92
CA GLN A 63 -23.44 10.56 -0.74
C GLN A 63 -22.45 10.68 0.43
N ILE A 64 -22.50 11.78 1.17
CA ILE A 64 -21.76 11.95 2.42
C ILE A 64 -22.65 11.48 3.57
N TYR A 65 -22.12 10.64 4.46
CA TYR A 65 -22.79 10.22 5.68
C TYR A 65 -22.38 11.12 6.84
N GLU A 66 -23.35 11.47 7.68
CA GLU A 66 -23.16 12.29 8.87
C GLU A 66 -23.42 11.48 10.15
N ARG A 67 -22.73 11.83 11.24
CA ARG A 67 -22.94 11.26 12.57
C ARG A 67 -23.45 12.32 13.55
N GLY A 68 -24.57 12.00 14.20
CA GLY A 68 -25.18 12.84 15.23
C GLY A 68 -25.84 14.10 14.67
N THR A 69 -26.28 14.99 15.56
CA THR A 69 -27.01 16.22 15.19
C THR A 69 -26.11 17.39 14.79
N GLN A 70 -24.79 17.22 14.85
CA GLN A 70 -23.79 18.26 14.59
C GLN A 70 -23.17 18.20 13.18
N GLY A 71 -23.68 17.37 12.27
CA GLY A 71 -23.21 17.32 10.87
C GLY A 71 -21.76 16.88 10.68
N ARG A 72 -21.19 16.11 11.62
CA ARG A 72 -19.83 15.56 11.45
C ARG A 72 -19.84 14.43 10.43
N VAL A 73 -18.85 14.40 9.54
CA VAL A 73 -18.69 13.32 8.58
C VAL A 73 -18.45 11.98 9.30
N ALA A 74 -19.15 10.94 8.84
CA ALA A 74 -19.02 9.56 9.31
C ALA A 74 -18.48 8.62 8.23
N GLY A 75 -18.55 9.05 6.96
CA GLY A 75 -18.16 8.26 5.81
C GLY A 75 -18.71 8.82 4.51
N ILE A 76 -18.43 8.11 3.43
CA ILE A 76 -18.91 8.42 2.09
C ILE A 76 -19.42 7.15 1.41
N LYS A 77 -20.60 7.22 0.80
CA LYS A 77 -21.08 6.24 -0.16
C LYS A 77 -20.39 6.47 -1.49
N THR A 78 -19.84 5.40 -2.06
CA THR A 78 -19.28 5.41 -3.40
C THR A 78 -19.91 4.33 -4.26
N SER A 79 -19.69 4.40 -5.57
CA SER A 79 -20.08 3.33 -6.50
C SER A 79 -19.38 2.00 -6.24
N ALA A 80 -18.28 1.99 -5.47
CA ALA A 80 -17.53 0.80 -5.06
C ALA A 80 -17.79 0.41 -3.58
N GLY A 81 -18.85 0.96 -2.96
CA GLY A 81 -19.22 0.69 -1.58
C GLY A 81 -19.02 1.86 -0.63
N ASN A 82 -19.21 1.62 0.67
CA ASN A 82 -19.12 2.64 1.71
C ASN A 82 -17.70 2.73 2.28
N LEU A 83 -17.15 3.93 2.36
CA LEU A 83 -15.85 4.20 2.96
C LEU A 83 -16.04 5.03 4.24
N PRO A 84 -15.72 4.48 5.43
CA PRO A 84 -15.75 5.27 6.66
C PRO A 84 -14.63 6.33 6.62
N CYS A 85 -14.95 7.54 7.06
CA CYS A 85 -13.96 8.61 7.19
C CYS A 85 -14.47 9.69 8.16
N GLU A 86 -13.52 10.41 8.75
CA GLU A 86 -13.79 11.53 9.67
C GLU A 86 -13.61 12.90 9.00
N MET A 87 -12.99 12.92 7.82
CA MET A 87 -12.69 14.12 7.05
C MET A 87 -12.82 13.82 5.56
N ILE A 88 -13.45 14.73 4.83
CA ILE A 88 -13.50 14.73 3.37
C ILE A 88 -12.89 16.04 2.88
N ILE A 89 -11.98 15.94 1.91
CA ILE A 89 -11.47 17.09 1.16
C ILE A 89 -11.87 16.87 -0.29
N MET A 90 -12.53 17.87 -0.85
CA MET A 90 -13.01 17.91 -2.22
C MET A 90 -11.96 18.60 -3.10
N ALA A 91 -11.39 17.84 -4.04
CA ALA A 91 -10.41 18.28 -5.03
C ALA A 91 -10.82 17.78 -6.43
N ALA A 92 -12.13 17.79 -6.72
CA ALA A 92 -12.74 17.24 -7.94
C ALA A 92 -12.67 18.18 -9.16
N GLY A 93 -11.71 19.11 -9.18
CA GLY A 93 -11.56 20.14 -10.20
C GLY A 93 -12.16 21.49 -9.78
N ILE A 94 -11.97 22.48 -10.66
CA ILE A 94 -12.43 23.86 -10.48
C ILE A 94 -13.39 24.27 -11.60
N ARG A 95 -14.04 25.42 -11.44
CA ARG A 95 -14.83 26.08 -12.48
C ARG A 95 -14.40 27.55 -12.56
N PRO A 96 -14.41 28.16 -13.76
CA PRO A 96 -14.18 29.59 -13.91
C PRO A 96 -15.20 30.43 -13.13
N ASN A 97 -14.75 31.50 -12.48
CA ASN A 97 -15.62 32.44 -11.76
C ASN A 97 -16.21 33.49 -12.72
N THR A 98 -17.06 33.05 -13.64
CA THR A 98 -17.58 33.86 -14.76
C THR A 98 -19.10 33.92 -14.82
N GLU A 99 -19.81 33.30 -13.88
CA GLU A 99 -21.27 33.21 -13.88
C GLU A 99 -21.97 34.58 -13.90
N PHE A 100 -21.36 35.59 -13.25
CA PHE A 100 -21.89 36.95 -13.25
C PHE A 100 -21.82 37.65 -14.62
N LEU A 101 -21.11 37.07 -15.60
CA LEU A 101 -21.00 37.58 -16.97
C LEU A 101 -22.08 36.98 -17.89
N ASN A 102 -22.95 36.11 -17.38
CA ASN A 102 -24.12 35.66 -18.13
C ASN A 102 -24.94 36.89 -18.58
N ASP A 103 -25.39 36.87 -19.84
CA ASP A 103 -26.14 37.96 -20.49
C ASP A 103 -25.38 39.30 -20.67
N SER A 104 -24.08 39.36 -20.35
CA SER A 104 -23.25 40.57 -20.57
C SER A 104 -22.90 40.84 -22.04
N GLY A 105 -23.10 39.86 -22.93
CA GLY A 105 -22.63 39.90 -24.31
C GLY A 105 -21.17 39.46 -24.51
N ILE A 106 -20.44 39.13 -23.45
CA ILE A 106 -19.09 38.55 -23.56
C ILE A 106 -19.18 37.13 -24.11
N GLU A 107 -18.37 36.84 -25.14
CA GLU A 107 -18.26 35.50 -25.69
C GLU A 107 -17.57 34.55 -24.71
N MET A 108 -18.23 33.44 -24.42
CA MET A 108 -17.72 32.40 -23.53
C MET A 108 -17.77 31.03 -24.18
N PHE A 109 -16.80 30.17 -23.82
CA PHE A 109 -16.77 28.77 -24.23
C PHE A 109 -16.54 27.89 -23.00
N LYS A 110 -17.44 26.93 -22.75
CA LYS A 110 -17.38 26.04 -21.56
C LYS A 110 -17.19 26.78 -20.23
N GLY A 111 -17.82 27.95 -20.10
CA GLY A 111 -17.73 28.81 -18.91
C GLY A 111 -16.48 29.68 -18.82
N THR A 112 -15.54 29.61 -19.76
CA THR A 112 -14.38 30.52 -19.80
C THR A 112 -14.59 31.65 -20.79
N ILE A 113 -14.00 32.81 -20.53
CA ILE A 113 -14.01 33.99 -21.39
C ILE A 113 -13.14 33.72 -22.62
N LEU A 114 -13.67 33.97 -23.82
CA LEU A 114 -12.89 33.93 -25.04
C LEU A 114 -12.09 35.21 -25.19
N THR A 115 -10.78 35.06 -25.45
CA THR A 115 -9.91 36.19 -25.78
C THR A 115 -9.14 35.96 -27.07
N ASP A 116 -8.71 37.05 -27.70
CA ASP A 116 -7.73 37.01 -28.78
C ASP A 116 -6.29 36.88 -28.24
N ASP A 117 -5.31 36.89 -29.14
CA ASP A 117 -3.89 36.79 -28.78
C ASP A 117 -3.39 38.01 -27.98
N GLN A 118 -4.11 39.13 -27.96
CA GLN A 118 -3.80 40.32 -27.16
C GLN A 118 -4.57 40.36 -25.83
N MET A 119 -5.25 39.26 -25.48
CA MET A 119 -6.08 39.13 -24.26
C MET A 119 -7.35 39.99 -24.28
N LYS A 120 -7.79 40.46 -25.45
CA LYS A 120 -9.04 41.22 -25.64
C LYS A 120 -10.23 40.29 -25.71
N THR A 121 -11.35 40.69 -25.10
CA THR A 121 -12.64 40.04 -25.33
C THR A 121 -13.28 40.56 -26.62
N ASN A 122 -14.51 40.11 -26.93
CA ASN A 122 -15.29 40.64 -28.04
C ASN A 122 -15.91 42.03 -27.75
N LEU A 123 -15.85 42.52 -26.50
CA LEU A 123 -16.34 43.85 -26.15
C LEU A 123 -15.17 44.85 -26.11
N ASP A 124 -15.42 46.05 -26.61
CA ASP A 124 -14.45 47.15 -26.57
C ASP A 124 -14.05 47.46 -25.12
N ASP A 125 -12.77 47.77 -24.93
CA ASP A 125 -12.16 48.12 -23.64
C ASP A 125 -12.26 47.06 -22.52
N VAL A 126 -12.74 45.84 -22.83
CA VAL A 126 -12.82 44.72 -21.89
C VAL A 126 -11.81 43.63 -22.24
N TYR A 127 -11.00 43.26 -21.24
CA TYR A 127 -9.92 42.29 -21.35
C TYR A 127 -10.04 41.23 -20.24
N ALA A 128 -9.45 40.05 -20.45
CA ALA A 128 -9.44 38.99 -19.46
C ALA A 128 -8.09 38.25 -19.45
N ALA A 129 -7.67 37.79 -18.26
CA ALA A 129 -6.47 36.99 -18.06
C ALA A 129 -6.67 36.04 -16.86
N GLY A 130 -5.93 34.93 -16.83
CA GLY A 130 -5.91 33.96 -15.76
C GLY A 130 -6.92 32.82 -15.94
N ASP A 131 -7.23 32.13 -14.84
CA ASP A 131 -8.01 30.88 -14.85
C ASP A 131 -9.42 31.02 -15.44
N CYS A 132 -9.94 32.24 -15.61
CA CYS A 132 -11.21 32.49 -16.26
C CYS A 132 -11.16 32.48 -17.79
N VAL A 133 -9.98 32.42 -18.41
CA VAL A 133 -9.78 32.59 -19.86
C VAL A 133 -9.61 31.26 -20.60
N MET A 134 -10.20 31.18 -21.79
CA MET A 134 -9.90 30.16 -22.79
C MET A 134 -8.74 30.64 -23.67
N VAL A 135 -7.55 30.10 -23.42
CA VAL A 135 -6.38 30.38 -24.26
C VAL A 135 -6.31 29.36 -25.41
N LYS A 136 -5.17 29.31 -26.10
CA LYS A 136 -4.87 28.29 -27.11
C LYS A 136 -3.77 27.35 -26.65
N ASN A 137 -3.82 26.11 -27.11
CA ASN A 137 -2.68 25.21 -27.11
C ASN A 137 -1.64 25.76 -28.08
N ARG A 138 -0.42 25.99 -27.61
CA ARG A 138 0.64 26.62 -28.41
C ARG A 138 1.11 25.77 -29.60
N LEU A 139 0.95 24.45 -29.55
CA LEU A 139 1.36 23.53 -30.62
C LEU A 139 0.27 23.38 -31.69
N THR A 140 -0.98 23.20 -31.27
CA THR A 140 -2.10 22.89 -32.19
C THR A 140 -2.90 24.13 -32.61
N GLY A 141 -2.75 25.25 -31.91
CA GLY A 141 -3.56 26.46 -32.10
C GLY A 141 -5.03 26.32 -31.66
N LYS A 142 -5.46 25.13 -31.23
CA LYS A 142 -6.83 24.88 -30.76
C LYS A 142 -7.05 25.49 -29.37
N ARG A 143 -8.30 25.80 -29.04
CA ARG A 143 -8.71 26.30 -27.72
C ARG A 143 -8.29 25.33 -26.60
N GLN A 144 -7.69 25.84 -25.54
CA GLN A 144 -7.28 25.09 -24.35
C GLN A 144 -7.51 25.90 -23.08
N TRP A 145 -8.13 25.28 -22.09
CA TRP A 145 -8.21 25.83 -20.75
C TRP A 145 -7.02 25.33 -19.92
N SER A 146 -6.32 26.25 -19.25
CA SER A 146 -5.12 25.95 -18.45
C SER A 146 -5.10 26.80 -17.19
N PRO A 147 -5.79 26.39 -16.13
CA PRO A 147 -5.88 27.15 -14.89
C PRO A 147 -4.61 26.94 -14.05
N MET A 148 -3.52 27.60 -14.45
CA MET A 148 -2.21 27.48 -13.82
C MET A 148 -1.71 28.86 -13.40
N GLY A 149 -1.16 28.97 -12.19
CA GLY A 149 -0.64 30.24 -11.69
C GLY A 149 0.46 30.85 -12.58
N SER A 150 1.28 30.01 -13.24
CA SER A 150 2.31 30.46 -14.16
C SER A 150 1.72 31.10 -15.42
N SER A 151 0.75 30.47 -16.10
CA SER A 151 0.11 31.04 -17.28
C SER A 151 -0.66 32.31 -16.94
N ALA A 152 -1.38 32.34 -15.82
CA ALA A 152 -2.09 33.53 -15.35
C ALA A 152 -1.16 34.75 -15.16
N ASN A 153 0.03 34.56 -14.59
CA ASN A 153 1.01 35.63 -14.44
C ASN A 153 1.57 36.11 -15.80
N LEU A 154 1.81 35.19 -16.73
CA LEU A 154 2.30 35.52 -18.08
C LEU A 154 1.23 36.25 -18.91
N GLU A 155 -0.01 35.80 -18.84
CA GLU A 155 -1.18 36.46 -19.45
C GLU A 155 -1.36 37.86 -18.88
N GLY A 156 -1.38 38.02 -17.55
CA GLY A 156 -1.51 39.31 -16.89
C GLY A 156 -0.39 40.29 -17.26
N ARG A 157 0.86 39.82 -17.31
CA ARG A 157 1.99 40.63 -17.79
C ARG A 157 1.81 41.04 -19.26
N THR A 158 1.37 40.12 -20.11
CA THR A 158 1.15 40.38 -21.55
C THR A 158 0.06 41.42 -21.72
N LEU A 159 -1.06 41.26 -21.02
CA LEU A 159 -2.17 42.21 -20.98
C LEU A 159 -1.71 43.59 -20.52
N ALA A 160 -0.92 43.70 -19.45
CA ALA A 160 -0.40 44.97 -18.98
C ALA A 160 0.43 45.70 -20.05
N GLN A 161 1.21 44.97 -20.86
CA GLN A 161 1.96 45.56 -21.97
C GLN A 161 1.05 46.00 -23.11
N VAL A 162 0.02 45.22 -23.44
CA VAL A 162 -0.99 45.58 -24.46
C VAL A 162 -1.72 46.86 -24.06
N LEU A 163 -2.16 46.97 -22.80
CA LEU A 163 -2.81 48.16 -22.26
C LEU A 163 -1.88 49.38 -22.25
N ALA A 164 -0.57 49.19 -22.11
CA ALA A 164 0.44 50.25 -22.23
C ALA A 164 0.75 50.64 -23.70
N GLY A 165 0.02 50.11 -24.68
CA GLY A 165 0.18 50.41 -26.10
C GLY A 165 1.25 49.58 -26.81
N ALA A 166 1.87 48.60 -26.14
CA ALA A 166 2.84 47.71 -26.78
C ALA A 166 2.13 46.67 -27.67
N GLN A 167 2.70 46.39 -28.84
CA GLN A 167 2.25 45.30 -29.69
C GLN A 167 2.79 43.97 -29.15
N LYS A 168 1.97 43.29 -28.33
CA LYS A 168 2.28 41.99 -27.72
C LYS A 168 1.19 40.98 -27.99
N SER A 169 1.60 39.71 -28.02
CA SER A 169 0.71 38.56 -28.16
C SER A 169 1.09 37.46 -27.19
N TYR A 170 0.09 36.75 -26.66
CA TYR A 170 0.26 35.56 -25.86
C TYR A 170 0.20 34.32 -26.79
N PRO A 171 1.27 33.53 -26.90
CA PRO A 171 1.34 32.43 -27.85
C PRO A 171 0.53 31.20 -27.44
N GLY A 172 -0.09 31.21 -26.26
CA GLY A 172 -0.80 30.08 -25.69
C GLY A 172 0.06 29.22 -24.76
N VAL A 173 -0.52 28.12 -24.31
CA VAL A 173 0.04 27.22 -23.28
C VAL A 173 0.54 25.91 -23.88
N LEU A 174 1.55 25.32 -23.23
CA LEU A 174 2.02 23.96 -23.52
C LEU A 174 1.40 22.90 -22.59
N GLY A 175 0.56 23.31 -21.64
CA GLY A 175 0.08 22.42 -20.57
C GLY A 175 1.22 21.87 -19.72
N THR A 176 2.22 22.71 -19.42
CA THR A 176 3.35 22.35 -18.56
C THR A 176 2.89 22.23 -17.11
N GLY A 177 3.26 21.16 -16.43
CA GLY A 177 2.93 20.96 -15.02
C GLY A 177 3.89 19.99 -14.35
N VAL A 178 4.13 20.21 -13.07
CA VAL A 178 4.90 19.33 -12.19
C VAL A 178 4.14 19.11 -10.90
N VAL A 179 4.33 17.94 -10.29
CA VAL A 179 3.71 17.55 -9.03
C VAL A 179 4.65 16.68 -8.23
N LYS A 180 4.63 16.89 -6.92
CA LYS A 180 5.33 16.05 -5.97
C LYS A 180 4.38 14.96 -5.45
N LEU A 181 4.86 13.72 -5.48
CA LEU A 181 4.24 12.57 -4.85
C LEU A 181 5.23 12.01 -3.81
N PRO A 182 4.79 11.19 -2.84
CA PRO A 182 5.69 10.66 -1.81
C PRO A 182 6.90 9.93 -2.43
N GLY A 183 8.09 10.51 -2.34
CA GLY A 183 9.32 9.95 -2.90
C GLY A 183 9.37 9.87 -4.44
N LEU A 184 8.49 10.55 -5.17
CA LEU A 184 8.47 10.57 -6.63
C LEU A 184 7.95 11.92 -7.14
N ASN A 185 8.75 12.64 -7.93
CA ASN A 185 8.28 13.81 -8.67
C ASN A 185 7.76 13.37 -10.04
N ALA A 186 6.76 14.08 -10.54
CA ALA A 186 6.16 13.83 -11.83
C ALA A 186 5.96 15.14 -12.60
N GLY A 187 6.26 15.15 -13.90
CA GLY A 187 6.17 16.35 -14.71
C GLY A 187 5.89 16.06 -16.17
N ARG A 188 5.26 17.03 -16.86
CA ARG A 188 4.95 16.93 -18.29
C ARG A 188 4.89 18.30 -18.96
N THR A 189 5.10 18.30 -20.27
CA THR A 189 4.82 19.44 -21.14
C THR A 189 4.49 18.98 -22.55
N GLY A 190 3.73 19.77 -23.30
CA GLY A 190 3.25 19.42 -24.62
C GLY A 190 2.04 18.48 -24.61
N LEU A 191 1.90 17.73 -25.70
CA LEU A 191 0.79 16.80 -25.92
C LEU A 191 1.07 15.44 -25.28
N THR A 192 0.03 14.79 -24.76
CA THR A 192 0.06 13.34 -24.51
C THR A 192 0.00 12.56 -25.83
N GLU A 193 0.26 11.26 -25.81
CA GLU A 193 0.19 10.44 -27.02
C GLU A 193 -1.23 10.48 -27.63
N ALA A 194 -2.26 10.40 -26.79
CA ALA A 194 -3.65 10.52 -27.22
C ALA A 194 -3.96 11.90 -27.82
N GLN A 195 -3.52 12.99 -27.17
CA GLN A 195 -3.71 14.35 -27.67
C GLN A 195 -2.99 14.60 -29.00
N ALA A 196 -1.79 14.05 -29.16
CA ALA A 196 -1.04 14.16 -30.42
C ALA A 196 -1.75 13.41 -31.56
N LYS A 197 -2.26 12.20 -31.31
CA LYS A 197 -3.07 11.46 -32.31
C LYS A 197 -4.35 12.22 -32.66
N GLU A 198 -5.07 12.76 -31.68
CA GLU A 198 -6.29 13.56 -31.90
C GLU A 198 -6.00 14.87 -32.67
N ALA A 199 -4.79 15.42 -32.50
CA ALA A 199 -4.34 16.58 -33.25
C ALA A 199 -3.93 16.26 -34.70
N GLY A 200 -3.86 14.98 -35.08
CA GLY A 200 -3.57 14.52 -36.45
C GLY A 200 -2.10 14.26 -36.75
N TYR A 201 -1.24 14.15 -35.73
CA TYR A 201 0.17 13.80 -35.92
C TYR A 201 0.36 12.29 -36.16
N ASP A 202 1.40 11.92 -36.90
CA ASP A 202 1.85 10.52 -37.00
C ASP A 202 2.73 10.20 -35.79
N VAL A 203 2.11 9.76 -34.70
CA VAL A 203 2.80 9.73 -33.40
C VAL A 203 3.76 8.55 -33.28
N VAL A 204 4.96 8.83 -32.78
CA VAL A 204 5.90 7.84 -32.26
C VAL A 204 6.29 8.18 -30.82
N THR A 205 6.47 7.16 -29.99
CA THR A 205 6.91 7.32 -28.59
C THR A 205 8.06 6.39 -28.24
N ALA A 206 8.81 6.75 -27.21
CA ALA A 206 9.74 5.88 -26.52
C ALA A 206 9.68 6.13 -25.00
N LEU A 207 9.66 5.06 -24.20
CA LEU A 207 9.78 5.12 -22.74
C LEU A 207 11.14 4.62 -22.27
N VAL A 208 11.90 5.50 -21.61
CA VAL A 208 13.32 5.30 -21.35
C VAL A 208 13.64 5.57 -19.88
N PRO A 209 13.91 4.51 -19.08
CA PRO A 209 14.51 4.65 -17.76
C PRO A 209 16.01 4.94 -17.87
N THR A 210 16.46 6.01 -17.23
CA THR A 210 17.85 6.47 -17.19
C THR A 210 18.27 6.77 -15.75
N ASP A 211 19.57 6.91 -15.50
CA ASP A 211 20.05 7.43 -14.22
C ASP A 211 19.89 8.96 -14.22
N ASP A 212 19.47 9.55 -13.10
CA ASP A 212 19.25 10.99 -13.00
C ASP A 212 20.55 11.80 -12.97
N LYS A 213 21.60 11.21 -12.37
CA LYS A 213 22.95 11.75 -12.23
C LYS A 213 23.98 10.62 -12.29
N ALA A 214 25.27 10.93 -12.11
CA ALA A 214 26.31 9.91 -12.17
C ALA A 214 26.08 8.78 -11.15
N HIS A 215 26.05 7.53 -11.61
CA HIS A 215 25.69 6.35 -10.80
C HIS A 215 26.57 6.12 -9.55
N TYR A 216 27.78 6.68 -9.52
CA TYR A 216 28.70 6.60 -8.38
C TYR A 216 28.50 7.73 -7.37
N TYR A 217 27.68 8.75 -7.68
CA TYR A 217 27.40 9.85 -6.77
C TYR A 217 26.40 9.39 -5.70
N PRO A 218 26.55 9.83 -4.43
CA PRO A 218 25.54 9.58 -3.40
C PRO A 218 24.16 9.98 -3.89
N ASP A 219 23.10 9.32 -3.41
CA ASP A 219 21.69 9.60 -3.75
C ASP A 219 21.31 9.54 -5.25
N ALA A 220 22.20 9.07 -6.12
CA ALA A 220 21.87 8.80 -7.52
C ALA A 220 20.68 7.85 -7.62
N SER A 221 19.76 8.21 -8.51
CA SER A 221 18.49 7.53 -8.69
C SER A 221 18.15 7.45 -10.18
N PHE A 222 16.89 7.73 -10.55
CA PHE A 222 16.42 7.49 -11.91
C PHE A 222 15.49 8.58 -12.44
N PHE A 223 15.46 8.68 -13.76
CA PHE A 223 14.32 9.23 -14.50
C PHE A 223 13.63 8.15 -15.31
N ILE A 224 12.30 8.23 -15.42
CA ILE A 224 11.49 7.52 -16.42
C ILE A 224 10.97 8.59 -17.37
N THR A 225 11.48 8.59 -18.60
CA THR A 225 11.12 9.61 -19.60
C THR A 225 10.34 8.98 -20.73
N LYS A 226 9.10 9.42 -20.95
CA LYS A 226 8.34 9.15 -22.17
C LYS A 226 8.45 10.36 -23.10
N LEU A 227 9.06 10.17 -24.26
CA LEU A 227 9.08 11.17 -25.33
C LEU A 227 7.98 10.88 -26.35
N ILE A 228 7.40 11.95 -26.89
CA ILE A 228 6.34 11.92 -27.89
C ILE A 228 6.78 12.84 -29.03
N ALA A 229 6.87 12.29 -30.24
CA ALA A 229 7.29 13.03 -31.43
C ALA A 229 6.41 12.67 -32.63
N ASP A 230 6.43 13.54 -33.64
CA ASP A 230 5.87 13.24 -34.95
C ASP A 230 6.89 12.42 -35.75
N ARG A 231 6.48 11.25 -36.27
CA ARG A 231 7.32 10.31 -37.00
C ARG A 231 7.86 10.91 -38.30
N SER A 232 7.01 11.66 -39.00
CA SER A 232 7.33 12.17 -40.33
C SER A 232 8.29 13.36 -40.30
N THR A 233 8.10 14.27 -39.35
CA THR A 233 8.87 15.52 -39.23
C THR A 233 9.93 15.48 -38.15
N ARG A 234 9.94 14.44 -37.30
CA ARG A 234 10.78 14.33 -36.09
C ARG A 234 10.57 15.45 -35.08
N LYS A 235 9.49 16.24 -35.19
CA LYS A 235 9.20 17.31 -34.23
C LYS A 235 8.88 16.73 -32.86
N LEU A 236 9.48 17.31 -31.82
CA LEU A 236 9.07 17.03 -30.44
C LEU A 236 7.63 17.55 -30.24
N LEU A 237 6.75 16.70 -29.70
CA LEU A 237 5.35 17.04 -29.43
C LEU A 237 5.03 17.08 -27.94
N GLY A 238 5.76 16.31 -27.13
CA GLY A 238 5.58 16.30 -25.69
C GLY A 238 6.56 15.40 -24.96
N VAL A 239 6.60 15.56 -23.64
CA VAL A 239 7.35 14.69 -22.72
C VAL A 239 6.56 14.47 -21.44
N GLN A 240 6.74 13.29 -20.86
CA GLN A 240 6.31 12.95 -19.50
C GLN A 240 7.49 12.35 -18.76
N VAL A 241 7.77 12.83 -17.55
CA VAL A 241 8.96 12.48 -16.79
C VAL A 241 8.59 12.18 -15.34
N PHE A 242 9.04 11.04 -14.82
CA PHE A 242 9.00 10.71 -13.40
C PHE A 242 10.40 10.49 -12.85
N GLY A 243 10.60 10.78 -11.56
CA GLY A 243 11.83 10.49 -10.85
C GLY A 243 11.89 11.18 -9.49
N PRO A 244 12.68 10.70 -8.52
CA PRO A 244 12.83 11.39 -7.23
C PRO A 244 13.72 12.65 -7.33
N GLY A 245 14.52 12.77 -8.39
CA GLY A 245 15.40 13.92 -8.64
C GLY A 245 14.69 15.11 -9.32
N SER A 246 15.48 15.93 -10.02
CA SER A 246 15.06 17.17 -10.70
C SER A 246 14.28 16.92 -12.00
N VAL A 247 13.03 16.48 -11.85
CA VAL A 247 12.09 16.24 -12.96
C VAL A 247 11.76 17.53 -13.71
N ASP A 248 11.63 18.63 -12.99
CA ASP A 248 11.46 19.99 -13.52
C ASP A 248 12.51 20.34 -14.57
N LYS A 249 13.79 20.05 -14.33
CA LYS A 249 14.87 20.29 -15.30
C LYS A 249 14.63 19.59 -16.65
N MET A 250 14.17 18.34 -16.62
CA MET A 250 13.87 17.56 -17.84
C MET A 250 12.66 18.14 -18.59
N VAL A 251 11.64 18.59 -17.84
CA VAL A 251 10.45 19.22 -18.39
C VAL A 251 10.78 20.58 -19.02
N ASP A 252 11.60 21.40 -18.36
CA ASP A 252 11.96 22.74 -18.85
C ASP A 252 12.83 22.68 -20.12
N ILE A 253 13.70 21.68 -20.25
CA ILE A 253 14.42 21.42 -21.52
C ILE A 253 13.42 21.17 -22.65
N ALA A 254 12.41 20.33 -22.41
CA ALA A 254 11.36 20.08 -23.40
C ALA A 254 10.49 21.32 -23.66
N VAL A 255 10.20 22.14 -22.65
CA VAL A 255 9.48 23.42 -22.82
C VAL A 255 10.21 24.30 -23.82
N MET A 256 11.53 24.45 -23.67
CA MET A 256 12.34 25.24 -24.60
C MET A 256 12.36 24.64 -26.00
N GLY A 257 12.52 23.31 -26.10
CA GLY A 257 12.39 22.57 -27.35
C GLY A 257 11.10 22.83 -28.11
N LEU A 258 9.97 22.67 -27.42
CA LEU A 258 8.64 22.91 -27.97
C LEU A 258 8.43 24.37 -28.36
N ASN A 259 8.95 25.32 -27.56
CA ASN A 259 8.86 26.75 -27.86
C ASN A 259 9.61 27.13 -29.13
N MET A 260 10.72 26.43 -29.43
CA MET A 260 11.55 26.64 -30.62
C MET A 260 11.10 25.81 -31.82
N GLY A 261 10.08 24.94 -31.66
CA GLY A 261 9.64 24.02 -32.71
C GLY A 261 10.70 22.97 -33.07
N ALA A 262 11.55 22.60 -32.10
CA ALA A 262 12.70 21.74 -32.29
C ALA A 262 12.32 20.33 -32.79
N VAL A 263 13.19 19.78 -33.62
CA VAL A 263 13.19 18.36 -34.00
C VAL A 263 14.08 17.56 -33.05
N LEU A 264 13.94 16.24 -33.03
CA LEU A 264 14.77 15.36 -32.18
C LEU A 264 16.27 15.56 -32.44
N ASP A 265 16.65 15.76 -33.70
CA ASP A 265 18.04 15.94 -34.14
C ASP A 265 18.70 17.18 -33.50
N ASP A 266 17.94 18.23 -33.15
CA ASP A 266 18.47 19.41 -32.46
C ASP A 266 19.03 19.10 -31.07
N PHE A 267 18.58 17.99 -30.45
CA PHE A 267 19.03 17.57 -29.13
C PHE A 267 20.20 16.58 -29.18
N GLU A 268 20.53 16.02 -30.35
CA GLU A 268 21.48 14.90 -30.48
C GLU A 268 22.85 15.24 -29.89
N ASN A 269 23.30 16.47 -30.09
CA ASN A 269 24.58 16.98 -29.58
C ASN A 269 24.39 18.22 -28.69
N ALA A 270 23.24 18.34 -28.03
CA ALA A 270 22.98 19.45 -27.13
C ALA A 270 23.93 19.40 -25.92
N ASP A 271 24.77 20.44 -25.80
CA ASP A 271 25.77 20.60 -24.74
C ASP A 271 25.12 21.09 -23.44
N PHE A 272 24.47 20.17 -22.72
CA PHE A 272 23.84 20.45 -21.43
C PHE A 272 24.86 20.47 -20.30
N ALA A 273 24.61 21.33 -19.31
CA ALA A 273 25.43 21.44 -18.11
C ALA A 273 25.61 20.10 -17.40
N TYR A 274 26.87 19.72 -17.18
CA TYR A 274 27.24 18.45 -16.55
C TYR A 274 28.25 18.65 -15.42
N ALA A 275 27.92 18.07 -14.27
CA ALA A 275 28.87 17.57 -13.28
C ALA A 275 28.23 16.36 -12.57
N PRO A 276 29.01 15.46 -11.96
CA PRO A 276 28.50 14.24 -11.32
C PRO A 276 27.28 14.41 -10.38
N PRO A 277 27.16 15.45 -9.53
CA PRO A 277 25.98 15.68 -8.69
C PRO A 277 24.69 16.03 -9.46
N PHE A 278 24.80 16.53 -10.69
CA PHE A 278 23.66 17.16 -11.39
C PHE A 278 23.15 16.37 -12.59
N SER A 279 24.01 15.59 -13.26
CA SER A 279 23.66 14.87 -14.47
C SER A 279 24.62 13.69 -14.72
N THR A 280 24.26 12.86 -15.68
CA THR A 280 25.19 11.94 -16.35
C THR A 280 25.93 12.65 -17.50
N ALA A 281 27.03 12.06 -17.97
CA ALA A 281 27.90 12.65 -19.01
C ALA A 281 27.16 12.90 -20.33
N ILE A 282 26.25 11.99 -20.72
CA ILE A 282 25.26 12.25 -21.76
C ILE A 282 23.96 12.52 -21.03
N HIS A 283 23.43 13.73 -21.12
CA HIS A 283 22.26 14.14 -20.34
C HIS A 283 21.08 13.15 -20.53
N PRO A 284 20.32 12.79 -19.48
CA PRO A 284 19.24 11.81 -19.57
C PRO A 284 18.19 12.11 -20.65
N PHE A 285 17.90 13.41 -20.88
CA PHE A 285 17.02 13.85 -21.97
C PHE A 285 17.56 13.45 -23.36
N VAL A 286 18.87 13.67 -23.60
CA VAL A 286 19.55 13.31 -24.84
C VAL A 286 19.58 11.80 -25.03
N GLN A 287 19.80 11.03 -23.96
CA GLN A 287 19.72 9.57 -24.03
C GLN A 287 18.33 9.10 -24.47
N ALA A 288 17.27 9.70 -23.95
CA ALA A 288 15.90 9.37 -24.36
C ALA A 288 15.66 9.73 -25.84
N VAL A 289 16.20 10.86 -26.31
CA VAL A 289 16.16 11.26 -27.73
C VAL A 289 16.86 10.23 -28.61
N TYR A 290 18.07 9.79 -28.25
CA TYR A 290 18.79 8.74 -29.01
C TYR A 290 17.98 7.45 -29.13
N VAL A 291 17.29 7.03 -28.07
CA VAL A 291 16.46 5.81 -28.13
C VAL A 291 15.28 6.01 -29.08
N LEU A 292 14.63 7.17 -29.06
CA LEU A 292 13.53 7.46 -29.98
C LEU A 292 14.00 7.58 -31.44
N MET A 293 15.15 8.20 -31.68
CA MET A 293 15.77 8.27 -33.01
C MET A 293 16.15 6.86 -33.52
N ASN A 294 16.81 6.05 -32.70
CA ASN A 294 17.11 4.65 -33.04
C ASN A 294 15.85 3.85 -33.40
N LYS A 295 14.71 4.14 -32.76
CA LYS A 295 13.43 3.48 -33.04
C LYS A 295 12.85 3.96 -34.38
N LEU A 296 12.96 5.24 -34.68
CA LEU A 296 12.57 5.83 -35.96
C LEU A 296 13.41 5.28 -37.11
N ASP A 297 14.71 5.14 -36.91
CA ASP A 297 15.67 4.67 -37.92
C ASP A 297 15.68 3.13 -38.07
N GLY A 298 14.90 2.41 -37.26
CA GLY A 298 14.82 0.94 -37.26
C GLY A 298 16.03 0.24 -36.64
N THR A 299 17.00 0.99 -36.11
CA THR A 299 18.15 0.48 -35.36
C THR A 299 17.71 -0.35 -34.15
N ILE A 300 16.66 0.08 -33.45
CA ILE A 300 15.94 -0.72 -32.45
C ILE A 300 14.50 -0.97 -32.93
N VAL A 301 14.03 -2.21 -32.81
CA VAL A 301 12.59 -2.51 -32.87
C VAL A 301 12.11 -2.81 -31.46
N SER A 302 11.14 -2.03 -31.00
CA SER A 302 10.71 -2.07 -29.61
C SER A 302 9.19 -2.14 -29.47
N MET A 303 8.76 -2.56 -28.30
CA MET A 303 7.37 -2.57 -27.85
C MET A 303 7.23 -1.60 -26.68
N THR A 304 6.29 -0.68 -26.80
CA THR A 304 5.98 0.29 -25.73
C THR A 304 5.26 -0.41 -24.56
N PRO A 305 5.29 0.16 -23.34
CA PRO A 305 4.52 -0.38 -22.22
C PRO A 305 3.01 -0.42 -22.47
N ALA A 306 2.47 0.56 -23.22
CA ALA A 306 1.06 0.59 -23.60
C ALA A 306 0.70 -0.60 -24.51
N GLU A 307 1.53 -0.90 -25.51
CA GLU A 307 1.35 -2.08 -26.37
C GLU A 307 1.51 -3.40 -25.60
N TYR A 308 2.48 -3.47 -24.69
CA TYR A 308 2.69 -4.65 -23.85
C TYR A 308 1.47 -4.92 -22.96
N ALA A 309 0.96 -3.89 -22.28
CA ALA A 309 -0.23 -3.97 -21.44
C ALA A 309 -1.49 -4.35 -22.24
N ALA A 310 -1.56 -3.96 -23.52
CA ALA A 310 -2.62 -4.35 -24.44
C ALA A 310 -2.47 -5.79 -24.99
N GLY A 311 -1.47 -6.56 -24.54
CA GLY A 311 -1.28 -7.96 -24.92
C GLY A 311 -0.50 -8.19 -26.20
N LYS A 312 0.16 -7.17 -26.78
CA LYS A 312 0.92 -7.30 -28.05
C LYS A 312 2.09 -8.29 -27.96
N ALA A 313 2.54 -8.62 -26.75
CA ALA A 313 3.55 -9.65 -26.48
C ALA A 313 3.01 -11.08 -26.46
N GLU A 314 1.72 -11.31 -26.69
CA GLU A 314 1.18 -12.66 -26.78
C GLU A 314 1.85 -13.48 -27.90
N GLY A 315 2.31 -14.67 -27.55
CA GLY A 315 3.06 -15.55 -28.46
C GLY A 315 4.55 -15.19 -28.63
N TYR A 316 5.08 -14.23 -27.86
CA TYR A 316 6.53 -14.02 -27.77
C TYR A 316 7.15 -14.88 -26.68
N THR A 317 8.32 -15.45 -26.98
CA THR A 317 9.22 -16.05 -25.99
C THR A 317 9.96 -14.94 -25.27
N VAL A 318 9.80 -14.87 -23.94
CA VAL A 318 10.48 -13.85 -23.12
C VAL A 318 11.92 -14.30 -22.89
N VAL A 319 12.86 -13.44 -23.26
CA VAL A 319 14.30 -13.66 -23.11
C VAL A 319 14.84 -12.67 -22.08
N ASP A 320 15.35 -13.19 -20.97
CA ASP A 320 15.98 -12.39 -19.92
C ASP A 320 17.46 -12.16 -20.23
N VAL A 321 17.84 -10.89 -20.33
CA VAL A 321 19.18 -10.42 -20.66
C VAL A 321 19.79 -9.62 -19.51
N ALA A 322 19.28 -9.76 -18.29
CA ALA A 322 19.91 -9.21 -17.10
C ALA A 322 21.35 -9.77 -16.89
N PRO A 323 22.17 -9.19 -15.99
CA PRO A 323 23.47 -9.77 -15.65
C PRO A 323 23.39 -11.18 -15.06
N GLU A 324 22.30 -11.48 -14.38
CA GLU A 324 21.94 -12.77 -13.80
C GLU A 324 20.45 -13.04 -14.06
N PRO A 325 19.98 -14.30 -14.06
CA PRO A 325 18.57 -14.61 -14.22
C PRO A 325 17.71 -13.86 -13.20
N SER A 326 16.72 -13.13 -13.69
CA SER A 326 15.88 -12.19 -12.94
C SER A 326 14.39 -12.31 -13.24
N ILE A 327 14.04 -12.82 -14.44
CA ILE A 327 12.66 -13.04 -14.85
C ILE A 327 12.39 -14.54 -14.82
N ARG A 328 11.49 -14.94 -13.92
CA ARG A 328 11.15 -16.34 -13.76
C ARG A 328 10.50 -16.91 -15.02
N GLY A 329 10.97 -18.08 -15.44
CA GLY A 329 10.49 -18.76 -16.63
C GLY A 329 10.98 -18.17 -17.96
N ALA A 330 11.62 -17.02 -17.97
CA ALA A 330 12.22 -16.50 -19.19
C ALA A 330 13.44 -17.33 -19.60
N VAL A 331 13.70 -17.40 -20.90
CA VAL A 331 14.96 -17.96 -21.39
C VAL A 331 16.08 -16.99 -21.03
N TYR A 332 16.98 -17.39 -20.14
CA TYR A 332 18.10 -16.55 -19.75
C TYR A 332 19.23 -16.57 -20.79
N VAL A 333 19.72 -15.38 -21.15
CA VAL A 333 20.84 -15.18 -22.07
C VAL A 333 21.88 -14.27 -21.44
N ASN A 334 23.07 -14.83 -21.19
CA ASN A 334 24.23 -14.03 -20.81
C ASN A 334 24.78 -13.28 -22.05
N LEU A 335 24.46 -12.00 -22.15
CA LEU A 335 24.90 -11.11 -23.23
C LEU A 335 26.41 -11.18 -23.51
N GLY A 336 27.26 -11.33 -22.48
CA GLY A 336 28.71 -11.37 -22.67
C GLY A 336 29.20 -12.63 -23.39
N ALA A 337 28.46 -13.72 -23.29
CA ALA A 337 28.81 -15.02 -23.85
C ALA A 337 28.25 -15.27 -25.26
N VAL A 338 27.39 -14.39 -25.78
CA VAL A 338 26.78 -14.56 -27.11
C VAL A 338 27.82 -14.28 -28.20
N ASN A 339 28.26 -15.33 -28.89
CA ASN A 339 29.22 -15.30 -30.00
C ASN A 339 28.71 -16.05 -31.25
N GLY A 340 27.42 -16.39 -31.30
CA GLY A 340 26.77 -17.09 -32.40
C GLY A 340 25.28 -17.29 -32.13
N GLU A 341 24.72 -18.33 -32.75
CA GLU A 341 23.34 -18.77 -32.49
C GLU A 341 23.16 -19.18 -31.02
N ILE A 342 22.01 -18.81 -30.46
CA ILE A 342 21.64 -19.18 -29.09
C ILE A 342 20.87 -20.50 -29.15
N LYS A 343 21.47 -21.53 -28.55
CA LYS A 343 20.85 -22.86 -28.46
C LYS A 343 19.48 -22.75 -27.78
N GLY A 344 18.44 -23.23 -28.45
CA GLY A 344 17.07 -23.24 -27.95
C GLY A 344 16.21 -22.06 -28.42
N LEU A 345 16.77 -21.07 -29.12
CA LEU A 345 16.01 -19.96 -29.72
C LEU A 345 16.06 -20.04 -31.24
N GLY A 346 14.90 -20.13 -31.88
CA GLY A 346 14.78 -20.15 -33.34
C GLY A 346 15.02 -18.77 -33.97
N LYS A 347 15.59 -18.73 -35.19
CA LYS A 347 15.86 -17.47 -35.90
C LYS A 347 14.60 -16.68 -36.26
N GLU A 348 13.53 -17.38 -36.60
CA GLU A 348 12.22 -16.80 -36.95
C GLU A 348 11.29 -16.70 -35.75
N GLU A 349 11.71 -17.15 -34.57
CA GLU A 349 10.90 -17.13 -33.36
C GLU A 349 10.66 -15.68 -32.89
N LYS A 350 9.47 -15.41 -32.37
CA LYS A 350 9.13 -14.10 -31.80
C LYS A 350 9.78 -13.97 -30.43
N LEU A 351 10.85 -13.17 -30.34
CA LEU A 351 11.62 -13.01 -29.10
C LEU A 351 11.37 -11.63 -28.48
N LEU A 352 10.88 -11.61 -27.24
CA LEU A 352 10.75 -10.39 -26.45
C LEU A 352 11.94 -10.28 -25.50
N LEU A 353 12.84 -9.36 -25.80
CA LEU A 353 14.09 -9.17 -25.08
C LEU A 353 13.89 -8.21 -23.92
N VAL A 354 14.13 -8.68 -22.71
CA VAL A 354 13.87 -7.94 -21.47
C VAL A 354 15.12 -7.94 -20.60
N CYS A 355 15.38 -6.81 -19.94
CA CYS A 355 16.41 -6.70 -18.90
C CYS A 355 15.89 -5.74 -17.80
N ALA A 356 16.77 -5.10 -17.03
CA ALA A 356 16.34 -4.12 -16.03
C ALA A 356 15.71 -2.87 -16.66
N LYS A 357 16.44 -2.14 -17.52
CA LYS A 357 16.02 -0.81 -18.05
C LYS A 357 15.88 -0.75 -19.60
N GLY A 358 16.12 -1.86 -20.31
CA GLY A 358 16.03 -1.95 -21.78
C GLY A 358 17.37 -1.98 -22.53
N LYS A 359 18.42 -1.31 -22.03
CA LYS A 359 19.74 -1.18 -22.71
C LYS A 359 20.38 -2.51 -23.13
N ARG A 360 20.37 -3.52 -22.25
CA ARG A 360 20.96 -4.84 -22.58
C ARG A 360 20.13 -5.61 -23.59
N GLY A 361 18.80 -5.43 -23.56
CA GLY A 361 17.90 -5.97 -24.58
C GLY A 361 18.21 -5.41 -25.97
N TYR A 362 18.46 -4.10 -26.07
CA TYR A 362 18.92 -3.45 -27.31
C TYR A 362 20.26 -4.05 -27.82
N PHE A 363 21.24 -4.21 -26.95
CA PHE A 363 22.52 -4.82 -27.34
C PHE A 363 22.37 -6.25 -27.82
N LEU A 364 21.51 -7.04 -27.16
CA LEU A 364 21.22 -8.39 -27.60
C LEU A 364 20.48 -8.39 -28.94
N GLN A 365 19.50 -7.50 -29.15
CA GLN A 365 18.77 -7.39 -30.41
C GLN A 365 19.71 -7.22 -31.60
N ASN A 366 20.64 -6.27 -31.51
CA ASN A 366 21.59 -6.00 -32.59
C ASN A 366 22.50 -7.21 -32.86
N ARG A 367 22.92 -7.90 -31.80
CA ARG A 367 23.75 -9.10 -31.93
C ARG A 367 22.97 -10.27 -32.54
N LEU A 368 21.73 -10.48 -32.14
CA LEU A 368 20.86 -11.50 -32.71
C LEU A 368 20.55 -11.22 -34.18
N ARG A 369 20.26 -9.96 -34.55
CA ARG A 369 20.07 -9.56 -35.95
C ARG A 369 21.30 -9.86 -36.80
N HIS A 370 22.50 -9.59 -36.28
CA HIS A 370 23.75 -9.96 -36.95
C HIS A 370 23.86 -11.48 -37.22
N TYR A 371 23.38 -12.32 -36.29
CA TYR A 371 23.33 -13.78 -36.46
C TYR A 371 22.09 -14.31 -37.21
N GLY A 372 21.29 -13.42 -37.80
CA GLY A 372 20.17 -13.77 -38.68
C GLY A 372 18.84 -14.01 -37.97
N TYR A 373 18.65 -13.54 -36.72
CA TYR A 373 17.34 -13.55 -36.07
C TYR A 373 16.47 -12.41 -36.60
N THR A 374 15.25 -12.70 -37.02
CA THR A 374 14.39 -11.77 -37.76
C THR A 374 13.31 -11.12 -36.87
N ASN A 375 12.81 -11.83 -35.85
CA ASN A 375 11.64 -11.44 -35.06
C ASN A 375 11.98 -11.05 -33.61
N THR A 376 12.99 -10.19 -33.45
CA THR A 376 13.42 -9.69 -32.12
C THR A 376 12.80 -8.34 -31.78
N VAL A 377 12.26 -8.20 -30.57
CA VAL A 377 11.65 -6.96 -30.08
C VAL A 377 12.13 -6.65 -28.67
N VAL A 378 12.51 -5.40 -28.40
CA VAL A 378 12.92 -4.96 -27.06
C VAL A 378 11.73 -4.37 -26.30
N LEU A 379 11.51 -4.78 -25.05
CA LEU A 379 10.50 -4.15 -24.20
C LEU A 379 11.03 -2.82 -23.62
N GLU A 380 10.41 -1.71 -23.99
CA GLU A 380 10.71 -0.39 -23.44
C GLU A 380 10.37 -0.32 -21.95
N GLY A 381 11.19 0.35 -21.15
CA GLY A 381 11.06 0.33 -19.69
C GLY A 381 11.43 -0.99 -19.02
N ALA A 382 11.35 -2.12 -19.74
CA ALA A 382 11.65 -3.48 -19.31
C ALA A 382 11.06 -3.79 -17.91
N THR A 383 11.75 -4.51 -17.02
CA THR A 383 11.21 -4.82 -15.68
C THR A 383 11.16 -3.62 -14.74
N PHE A 384 11.87 -2.52 -15.06
CA PHE A 384 11.85 -1.32 -14.24
C PHE A 384 10.49 -0.60 -14.27
N PHE A 385 9.81 -0.64 -15.41
CA PHE A 385 8.50 0.00 -15.60
C PHE A 385 7.36 -1.03 -15.67
N ASN A 386 7.60 -2.18 -16.30
CA ASN A 386 6.57 -3.18 -16.59
C ASN A 386 6.61 -4.31 -15.56
N ASP A 387 5.42 -4.85 -15.27
CA ASP A 387 5.28 -6.12 -14.59
C ASP A 387 5.37 -7.24 -15.64
N VAL A 388 6.58 -7.74 -15.89
CA VAL A 388 6.86 -8.68 -16.98
C VAL A 388 6.51 -10.09 -16.55
N LYS A 389 5.48 -10.65 -17.18
CA LYS A 389 5.01 -12.01 -16.91
C LYS A 389 5.38 -12.94 -18.05
N VAL A 390 5.87 -14.12 -17.72
CA VAL A 390 6.11 -15.20 -18.68
C VAL A 390 4.97 -16.21 -18.56
N LYS A 391 4.25 -16.47 -19.64
CA LYS A 391 3.27 -17.56 -19.69
C LYS A 391 4.03 -18.89 -19.74
N ASN A 392 4.44 -19.43 -18.59
CA ASN A 392 5.09 -20.73 -18.53
C ASN A 392 4.24 -21.80 -17.88
N ASN A 393 4.28 -23.00 -18.47
CA ASN A 393 3.95 -24.26 -17.80
C ASN A 393 4.89 -24.41 -16.59
N ILE A 394 4.30 -24.39 -15.40
CA ILE A 394 4.98 -24.16 -14.13
C ILE A 394 5.66 -25.44 -13.62
N GLU A 395 6.84 -25.77 -14.15
CA GLU A 395 7.64 -26.92 -13.67
C GLU A 395 8.78 -26.51 -12.71
N GLU A 396 9.25 -25.27 -12.72
CA GLU A 396 10.40 -24.85 -11.90
C GLU A 396 10.01 -24.34 -10.50
N ALA A 397 10.72 -24.81 -9.47
CA ALA A 397 10.49 -24.45 -8.08
C ALA A 397 10.95 -23.03 -7.72
N VAL A 398 10.23 -22.34 -6.82
CA VAL A 398 10.64 -21.04 -6.25
C VAL A 398 11.95 -21.18 -5.47
N SER A 399 12.82 -20.17 -5.54
CA SER A 399 14.07 -20.13 -4.79
C SER A 399 13.84 -20.13 -3.27
N LYS A 400 14.77 -20.68 -2.48
CA LYS A 400 14.66 -20.67 -1.00
C LYS A 400 14.68 -19.26 -0.40
N GLU A 401 15.37 -18.33 -1.07
CA GLU A 401 15.44 -16.93 -0.66
C GLU A 401 14.08 -16.26 -0.83
N ASP A 402 13.45 -16.46 -1.99
CA ASP A 402 12.12 -15.95 -2.28
C ASP A 402 11.04 -16.57 -1.39
N GLU A 403 11.12 -17.89 -1.14
CA GLU A 403 10.26 -18.55 -0.17
C GLU A 403 10.37 -17.91 1.22
N THR A 404 11.58 -17.58 1.65
CA THR A 404 11.83 -16.94 2.95
C THR A 404 11.28 -15.51 2.97
N ARG A 405 11.48 -14.77 1.88
CA ARG A 405 10.97 -13.40 1.67
C ARG A 405 9.44 -13.38 1.77
N VAL A 406 8.74 -14.17 0.97
CA VAL A 406 7.27 -14.16 0.95
C VAL A 406 6.66 -14.80 2.19
N LYS A 407 7.38 -15.71 2.86
CA LYS A 407 6.99 -16.20 4.18
C LYS A 407 6.91 -15.09 5.20
N ALA A 408 7.79 -14.09 5.18
CA ALA A 408 7.69 -12.92 6.04
C ALA A 408 6.46 -12.05 5.72
N LEU A 409 5.96 -12.12 4.47
CA LEU A 409 4.76 -11.44 4.00
C LEU A 409 3.46 -12.22 4.27
N GLY A 410 3.52 -13.37 4.93
CA GLY A 410 2.36 -14.19 5.26
C GLY A 410 2.05 -15.32 4.26
N PHE A 411 2.95 -15.62 3.33
CA PHE A 411 2.76 -16.64 2.30
C PHE A 411 3.50 -17.93 2.64
N LEU A 412 2.77 -19.03 2.77
CA LEU A 412 3.34 -20.35 3.07
C LEU A 412 3.36 -21.19 1.80
N LYS A 413 4.54 -21.66 1.38
CA LYS A 413 4.67 -22.52 0.19
C LYS A 413 3.83 -23.78 0.34
N ASP A 414 3.02 -24.08 -0.69
CA ASP A 414 2.40 -25.38 -0.84
C ASP A 414 3.45 -26.37 -1.31
N LYS A 415 3.84 -27.29 -0.41
CA LYS A 415 4.88 -28.30 -0.65
C LYS A 415 4.57 -29.26 -1.79
N ARG A 416 3.31 -29.32 -2.25
CA ARG A 416 2.87 -30.16 -3.38
C ARG A 416 3.14 -29.51 -4.72
N THR A 417 3.49 -28.23 -4.72
CA THR A 417 3.62 -27.43 -5.94
C THR A 417 5.00 -26.78 -6.01
N PRO A 418 5.53 -26.56 -7.21
CA PRO A 418 6.80 -25.85 -7.36
C PRO A 418 6.67 -24.37 -6.99
N ASP A 419 5.48 -23.76 -7.17
CA ASP A 419 5.33 -22.31 -7.23
C ASP A 419 4.17 -21.69 -6.44
N LYS A 420 3.27 -22.49 -5.86
CA LYS A 420 2.07 -21.96 -5.20
C LYS A 420 2.27 -21.75 -3.71
N PHE A 421 1.56 -20.77 -3.20
CA PHE A 421 1.59 -20.34 -1.81
C PHE A 421 0.18 -20.16 -1.28
N ASN A 422 0.04 -20.28 0.03
CA ASN A 422 -1.17 -19.96 0.76
C ASN A 422 -0.94 -18.64 1.49
N GLY A 423 -1.65 -17.61 1.07
CA GLY A 423 -1.51 -16.25 1.58
C GLY A 423 -2.46 -15.99 2.74
N ARG A 424 -1.90 -15.64 3.91
CA ARG A 424 -2.71 -15.35 5.10
C ARG A 424 -3.17 -13.89 5.14
N VAL A 425 -4.50 -13.72 5.13
CA VAL A 425 -5.17 -12.45 5.39
C VAL A 425 -5.42 -12.33 6.89
N ILE A 426 -4.93 -11.25 7.49
CA ILE A 426 -5.14 -10.96 8.91
C ILE A 426 -6.57 -10.45 9.07
N THR A 427 -7.29 -11.03 10.02
CA THR A 427 -8.65 -10.60 10.37
C THR A 427 -8.61 -9.87 11.70
N ARG A 428 -9.61 -9.02 11.97
CA ARG A 428 -9.77 -8.35 13.27
C ARG A 428 -10.31 -9.34 14.29
N ASN A 429 -9.46 -10.28 14.71
CA ASN A 429 -9.77 -11.32 15.68
C ASN A 429 -10.91 -12.26 15.24
N GLY A 430 -10.96 -12.60 13.94
CA GLY A 430 -12.04 -13.40 13.36
C GLY A 430 -13.32 -12.62 13.04
N LYS A 431 -13.31 -11.29 13.24
CA LYS A 431 -14.38 -10.38 12.82
C LYS A 431 -13.99 -9.76 11.48
N ILE A 432 -14.83 -9.98 10.48
CA ILE A 432 -14.75 -9.33 9.16
C ILE A 432 -16.14 -8.85 8.77
N THR A 433 -16.20 -7.81 7.95
CA THR A 433 -17.42 -7.32 7.32
C THR A 433 -17.80 -8.20 6.12
N ALA A 434 -19.05 -8.07 5.66
CA ALA A 434 -19.50 -8.74 4.44
C ALA A 434 -18.67 -8.30 3.22
N GLU A 435 -18.27 -7.02 3.15
CA GLU A 435 -17.43 -6.47 2.09
C GLU A 435 -16.03 -7.08 2.12
N GLU A 436 -15.37 -7.09 3.28
CA GLU A 436 -14.06 -7.73 3.46
C GLU A 436 -14.10 -9.22 3.08
N ALA A 437 -15.18 -9.93 3.44
CA ALA A 437 -15.38 -11.32 3.04
C ALA A 437 -15.54 -11.48 1.52
N HIS A 438 -16.29 -10.58 0.87
CA HIS A 438 -16.45 -10.57 -0.58
C HIS A 438 -15.12 -10.30 -1.29
N THR A 439 -14.37 -9.30 -0.85
CA THR A 439 -13.03 -8.99 -1.38
C THR A 439 -12.09 -10.18 -1.25
N ILE A 440 -12.07 -10.88 -0.10
CA ILE A 440 -11.20 -12.07 0.06
C ILE A 440 -11.61 -13.18 -0.90
N ALA A 441 -12.91 -13.37 -1.13
CA ALA A 441 -13.42 -14.36 -2.08
C ALA A 441 -13.07 -14.00 -3.53
N GLU A 442 -13.24 -12.74 -3.93
CA GLU A 442 -12.86 -12.25 -5.26
C GLU A 442 -11.34 -12.36 -5.46
N ALA A 443 -10.54 -11.94 -4.47
CA ALA A 443 -9.10 -12.06 -4.49
C ALA A 443 -8.65 -13.53 -4.64
N ALA A 444 -9.35 -14.46 -4.00
CA ALA A 444 -9.06 -15.89 -4.14
C ALA A 444 -9.33 -16.39 -5.57
N GLN A 445 -10.38 -15.89 -6.24
CA GLN A 445 -10.68 -16.22 -7.63
C GLN A 445 -9.68 -15.59 -8.61
N LEU A 446 -9.30 -14.34 -8.38
CA LEU A 446 -8.41 -13.58 -9.27
C LEU A 446 -6.95 -14.04 -9.17
N TYR A 447 -6.47 -14.31 -7.96
CA TYR A 447 -5.05 -14.48 -7.69
C TYR A 447 -4.67 -15.87 -7.15
N GLY A 448 -5.64 -16.64 -6.66
CA GLY A 448 -5.45 -17.96 -6.06
C GLY A 448 -6.20 -19.08 -6.79
N SER A 449 -6.59 -20.11 -6.06
CA SER A 449 -7.38 -21.25 -6.57
C SER A 449 -8.90 -21.05 -6.50
N GLY A 450 -9.37 -19.92 -6.00
CA GLY A 450 -10.77 -19.70 -5.60
C GLY A 450 -11.12 -20.26 -4.21
N GLU A 451 -10.21 -21.00 -3.56
CA GLU A 451 -10.43 -21.55 -2.23
C GLU A 451 -9.92 -20.63 -1.13
N VAL A 452 -10.71 -20.52 -0.06
CA VAL A 452 -10.35 -19.80 1.17
C VAL A 452 -10.48 -20.75 2.35
N THR A 453 -9.43 -20.85 3.17
CA THR A 453 -9.45 -21.65 4.39
C THR A 453 -9.38 -20.76 5.63
N MET A 454 -9.85 -21.27 6.78
CA MET A 454 -9.77 -20.58 8.06
C MET A 454 -8.75 -21.25 8.97
N THR A 455 -7.91 -20.46 9.63
CA THR A 455 -6.91 -20.98 10.55
C THR A 455 -7.48 -21.18 11.94
N SER A 456 -6.77 -21.94 12.77
CA SER A 456 -7.09 -22.11 14.21
C SER A 456 -6.97 -20.83 15.04
N ARG A 457 -6.47 -19.74 14.44
CA ARG A 457 -6.42 -18.39 15.02
C ARG A 457 -7.44 -17.44 14.39
N LEU A 458 -8.47 -17.97 13.73
CA LEU A 458 -9.57 -17.20 13.15
C LEU A 458 -9.14 -16.22 12.04
N THR A 459 -7.98 -16.45 11.41
CA THR A 459 -7.54 -15.73 10.21
C THR A 459 -7.97 -16.49 8.96
N MET A 460 -8.01 -15.82 7.80
CA MET A 460 -8.33 -16.47 6.53
C MET A 460 -7.05 -16.68 5.70
N GLU A 461 -7.02 -17.73 4.88
CA GLU A 461 -5.91 -18.02 3.98
C GLU A 461 -6.44 -18.27 2.55
N ILE A 462 -6.01 -17.44 1.61
CA ILE A 462 -6.26 -17.63 0.18
C ILE A 462 -5.30 -18.71 -0.32
N GLN A 463 -5.84 -19.78 -0.88
CA GLN A 463 -5.05 -20.95 -1.28
C GLN A 463 -4.54 -20.82 -2.73
N GLY A 464 -3.44 -21.53 -3.01
CA GLY A 464 -3.01 -21.79 -4.37
C GLY A 464 -2.55 -20.56 -5.16
N VAL A 465 -2.08 -19.52 -4.46
CA VAL A 465 -1.57 -18.28 -5.04
C VAL A 465 -0.25 -18.55 -5.75
N PRO A 466 -0.15 -18.44 -7.09
CA PRO A 466 1.13 -18.51 -7.78
C PRO A 466 2.07 -17.43 -7.24
N TYR A 467 3.37 -17.72 -7.16
CA TYR A 467 4.38 -16.77 -6.69
C TYR A 467 4.25 -15.38 -7.34
N ASP A 468 4.04 -15.33 -8.66
CA ASP A 468 3.96 -14.08 -9.43
C ASP A 468 2.67 -13.28 -9.14
N ASN A 469 1.69 -13.91 -8.47
CA ASN A 469 0.45 -13.27 -8.04
C ASN A 469 0.49 -12.80 -6.57
N ILE A 470 1.58 -13.05 -5.83
CA ILE A 470 1.69 -12.66 -4.42
C ILE A 470 1.57 -11.13 -4.27
N GLU A 471 2.38 -10.37 -5.00
CA GLU A 471 2.39 -8.91 -4.95
C GLU A 471 1.07 -8.30 -5.47
N PRO A 472 0.53 -8.72 -6.64
CA PRO A 472 -0.80 -8.31 -7.09
C PRO A 472 -1.91 -8.58 -6.06
N LEU A 473 -1.91 -9.76 -5.45
CA LEU A 473 -2.87 -10.12 -4.40
C LEU A 473 -2.77 -9.18 -3.20
N ARG A 474 -1.55 -8.92 -2.73
CA ARG A 474 -1.31 -8.02 -1.60
C ARG A 474 -1.79 -6.60 -1.92
N GLU A 475 -1.46 -6.08 -3.10
CA GLU A 475 -1.90 -4.75 -3.54
C GLU A 475 -3.43 -4.67 -3.60
N TYR A 476 -4.08 -5.70 -4.14
CA TYR A 476 -5.54 -5.76 -4.23
C TYR A 476 -6.21 -5.80 -2.84
N LEU A 477 -5.73 -6.65 -1.92
CA LEU A 477 -6.29 -6.71 -0.55
C LEU A 477 -6.04 -5.41 0.22
N MET A 478 -4.87 -4.79 0.05
CA MET A 478 -4.54 -3.51 0.68
C MET A 478 -5.46 -2.37 0.20
N GLN A 479 -5.93 -2.43 -1.06
CA GLN A 479 -6.97 -1.55 -1.57
C GLN A 479 -8.35 -1.76 -0.95
N ALA A 480 -8.55 -2.79 -0.13
CA ALA A 480 -9.77 -2.97 0.67
C ALA A 480 -9.54 -2.72 2.17
N GLY A 481 -8.33 -2.28 2.56
CA GLY A 481 -7.94 -2.15 3.98
C GLY A 481 -7.64 -3.48 4.65
N LEU A 482 -7.49 -4.56 3.87
CA LEU A 482 -7.07 -5.86 4.36
C LEU A 482 -5.55 -5.98 4.26
N GLU A 483 -4.95 -6.60 5.25
CA GLU A 483 -3.52 -6.82 5.30
C GLU A 483 -3.16 -8.30 5.38
N MET A 484 -1.93 -8.61 4.98
CA MET A 484 -1.39 -9.96 5.00
C MET A 484 -0.15 -10.02 5.88
N GLY A 485 0.08 -11.16 6.53
CA GLY A 485 1.27 -11.35 7.35
C GLY A 485 1.06 -12.24 8.56
N GLY A 486 1.57 -11.78 9.71
CA GLY A 486 1.46 -12.51 10.97
C GLY A 486 2.34 -13.75 11.05
N THR A 487 3.51 -13.73 10.42
CA THR A 487 4.56 -14.78 10.44
C THR A 487 5.86 -14.28 11.11
N GLY A 488 6.87 -15.14 11.27
CA GLY A 488 8.15 -14.77 11.90
C GLY A 488 8.17 -14.76 13.44
N SER A 489 9.31 -14.30 13.98
CA SER A 489 9.60 -14.16 15.41
C SER A 489 9.22 -12.76 15.91
N LYS A 490 7.92 -12.49 15.90
CA LYS A 490 7.29 -11.22 16.31
C LYS A 490 6.00 -11.53 17.08
N VAL A 491 5.35 -10.50 17.61
CA VAL A 491 3.98 -10.60 18.10
C VAL A 491 3.08 -11.11 16.95
N ARG A 492 2.19 -12.05 17.25
CA ARG A 492 1.24 -12.61 16.28
C ARG A 492 -0.11 -11.89 16.37
N PRO A 493 -0.90 -11.88 15.28
CA PRO A 493 -2.26 -11.38 15.32
C PRO A 493 -3.01 -11.94 16.52
N VAL A 494 -3.61 -11.02 17.29
CA VAL A 494 -4.37 -11.34 18.50
C VAL A 494 -5.56 -12.24 18.14
N VAL A 495 -5.99 -13.07 19.09
CA VAL A 495 -7.18 -13.90 18.95
C VAL A 495 -8.13 -13.56 20.08
N SER A 496 -9.42 -13.42 19.78
CA SER A 496 -10.45 -13.25 20.79
C SER A 496 -11.63 -14.19 20.59
N CYS A 497 -12.44 -14.36 21.62
CA CYS A 497 -13.73 -15.05 21.51
C CYS A 497 -14.81 -14.13 20.92
N LYS A 498 -16.10 -14.47 21.12
CA LYS A 498 -17.28 -13.90 20.44
C LYS A 498 -17.65 -12.45 20.84
N GLY A 499 -16.71 -11.64 21.31
CA GLY A 499 -16.97 -10.28 21.80
C GLY A 499 -18.04 -10.26 22.91
N THR A 500 -18.92 -9.25 22.86
CA THR A 500 -20.04 -9.05 23.81
C THR A 500 -21.28 -9.89 23.53
N THR A 501 -21.32 -10.64 22.42
CA THR A 501 -22.51 -11.43 22.03
C THR A 501 -22.72 -12.69 22.87
N CYS A 502 -21.65 -13.17 23.52
CA CYS A 502 -21.71 -14.37 24.33
C CYS A 502 -22.38 -14.09 25.68
N GLN A 503 -23.45 -14.83 26.00
CA GLN A 503 -24.14 -14.78 27.31
C GLN A 503 -23.23 -15.10 28.52
N TYR A 504 -22.03 -15.63 28.29
CA TYR A 504 -21.05 -15.94 29.33
C TYR A 504 -19.90 -14.92 29.38
N GLY A 505 -19.83 -13.98 28.45
CA GLY A 505 -18.78 -12.98 28.39
C GLY A 505 -18.87 -12.03 29.59
N LEU A 506 -17.75 -11.83 30.28
CA LEU A 506 -17.61 -10.92 31.41
C LEU A 506 -16.92 -9.61 31.01
N ILE A 507 -16.29 -9.58 29.83
CA ILE A 507 -15.57 -8.43 29.26
C ILE A 507 -15.83 -8.35 27.75
N ASP A 508 -15.67 -7.15 27.18
CA ASP A 508 -15.66 -6.98 25.72
C ASP A 508 -14.34 -7.46 25.14
N THR A 509 -14.32 -8.70 24.65
CA THR A 509 -13.10 -9.26 24.07
C THR A 509 -12.73 -8.65 22.73
N PHE A 510 -13.67 -8.09 21.96
CA PHE A 510 -13.33 -7.48 20.68
C PHE A 510 -12.63 -6.15 20.90
N ALA A 511 -13.20 -5.28 21.74
CA ALA A 511 -12.58 -3.99 22.06
C ALA A 511 -11.17 -4.17 22.64
N LEU A 512 -11.00 -5.06 23.63
CA LEU A 512 -9.69 -5.29 24.25
C LEU A 512 -8.68 -5.93 23.27
N SER A 513 -9.10 -6.85 22.42
CA SER A 513 -8.18 -7.50 21.48
C SER A 513 -7.80 -6.59 20.31
N GLU A 514 -8.68 -5.70 19.86
CA GLU A 514 -8.38 -4.66 18.88
C GLU A 514 -7.33 -3.68 19.43
N GLU A 515 -7.49 -3.23 20.67
CA GLU A 515 -6.52 -2.35 21.32
C GLU A 515 -5.14 -3.00 21.52
N ILE A 516 -5.10 -4.27 21.92
CA ILE A 516 -3.84 -5.05 22.00
C ILE A 516 -3.23 -5.22 20.61
N HIS A 517 -4.05 -5.41 19.57
CA HIS A 517 -3.59 -5.57 18.20
C HIS A 517 -2.90 -4.28 17.71
N GLU A 518 -3.54 -3.12 17.85
CA GLU A 518 -2.97 -1.83 17.48
C GLU A 518 -1.68 -1.53 18.25
N ARG A 519 -1.71 -1.64 19.58
CA ARG A 519 -0.55 -1.30 20.42
C ARG A 519 0.63 -2.23 20.21
N PHE A 520 0.41 -3.55 20.09
CA PHE A 520 1.50 -4.53 20.17
C PHE A 520 1.73 -5.36 18.91
N PHE A 521 0.74 -5.52 18.02
CA PHE A 521 1.02 -6.13 16.72
C PHE A 521 1.54 -5.06 15.73
N HIS A 522 0.84 -3.94 15.60
CA HIS A 522 1.30 -2.83 14.74
C HIS A 522 2.41 -2.03 15.39
N GLY A 523 2.24 -1.59 16.65
CA GLY A 523 3.22 -0.76 17.35
C GLY A 523 4.58 -1.43 17.58
N TYR A 524 4.64 -2.77 17.59
CA TYR A 524 5.90 -3.54 17.74
C TYR A 524 6.25 -4.32 16.47
N SER A 525 5.72 -3.90 15.31
CA SER A 525 5.92 -4.59 14.04
C SER A 525 7.40 -4.70 13.65
N ASP A 526 8.26 -3.74 14.01
CA ASP A 526 9.70 -3.78 13.75
C ASP A 526 10.52 -4.49 14.85
N VAL A 527 9.88 -4.88 15.95
CA VAL A 527 10.54 -5.50 17.09
C VAL A 527 10.66 -7.01 16.88
N LYS A 528 11.91 -7.49 16.78
CA LYS A 528 12.21 -8.93 16.76
C LYS A 528 12.17 -9.52 18.17
N LEU A 529 11.47 -10.64 18.32
CA LEU A 529 11.43 -11.43 19.54
C LEU A 529 12.27 -12.70 19.38
N PRO A 530 12.65 -13.38 20.47
CA PRO A 530 13.40 -14.64 20.39
C PRO A 530 12.67 -15.71 19.56
N HIS A 531 11.33 -15.72 19.65
CA HIS A 531 10.44 -16.54 18.83
C HIS A 531 9.07 -15.85 18.69
N LYS A 532 8.11 -16.45 17.96
CA LYS A 532 6.72 -15.96 17.87
C LYS A 532 6.06 -15.84 19.26
N PHE A 533 5.36 -14.74 19.51
CA PHE A 533 4.63 -14.45 20.75
C PHE A 533 3.12 -14.35 20.46
N LYS A 534 2.32 -15.21 21.08
CA LYS A 534 0.87 -15.32 20.84
C LYS A 534 0.08 -14.79 22.03
N ILE A 535 -0.88 -13.92 21.74
CA ILE A 535 -1.82 -13.40 22.72
C ILE A 535 -3.22 -13.94 22.41
N ALA A 536 -4.01 -14.24 23.45
CA ALA A 536 -5.42 -14.61 23.33
C ALA A 536 -6.29 -13.96 24.42
N VAL A 537 -7.47 -13.45 24.03
CA VAL A 537 -8.43 -12.76 24.90
C VAL A 537 -9.74 -13.53 24.97
N GLY A 538 -10.00 -14.14 26.13
CA GLY A 538 -11.23 -14.86 26.45
C GLY A 538 -12.18 -14.02 27.29
N GLY A 539 -13.49 -14.12 27.04
CA GLY A 539 -14.47 -13.33 27.78
C GLY A 539 -14.71 -13.86 29.19
N CYS A 540 -14.34 -15.12 29.45
CA CYS A 540 -14.65 -15.83 30.69
C CYS A 540 -13.77 -17.09 30.85
N PRO A 541 -13.88 -17.80 31.99
CA PRO A 541 -13.14 -19.04 32.23
C PRO A 541 -13.46 -20.26 31.35
N ASN A 542 -14.47 -20.19 30.45
CA ASN A 542 -14.85 -21.32 29.58
C ASN A 542 -13.80 -21.67 28.50
N ASN A 543 -12.71 -20.92 28.42
CA ASN A 543 -11.49 -21.26 27.68
C ASN A 543 -11.64 -21.49 26.15
N CYS A 544 -12.65 -20.89 25.50
CA CYS A 544 -12.94 -21.14 24.07
C CYS A 544 -11.79 -20.80 23.11
N VAL A 545 -10.97 -19.81 23.46
CA VAL A 545 -9.78 -19.40 22.68
C VAL A 545 -8.46 -19.87 23.30
N LYS A 546 -8.53 -20.72 24.33
CA LYS A 546 -7.39 -21.33 25.02
C LYS A 546 -6.34 -20.31 25.51
N PRO A 547 -6.73 -19.23 26.24
CA PRO A 547 -5.80 -18.27 26.84
C PRO A 547 -4.63 -18.91 27.58
N ASP A 548 -4.86 -20.01 28.30
CA ASP A 548 -3.82 -20.74 29.05
C ASP A 548 -2.85 -21.54 28.16
N LEU A 549 -3.10 -21.65 26.84
CA LEU A 549 -2.19 -22.30 25.89
C LEU A 549 -1.55 -21.31 24.89
N ASN A 550 -1.72 -20.01 25.11
CA ASN A 550 -1.01 -18.95 24.41
C ASN A 550 0.12 -18.41 25.28
N ASP A 551 1.11 -17.76 24.66
CA ASP A 551 2.26 -17.22 25.39
C ASP A 551 1.77 -16.23 26.48
N LEU A 552 0.73 -15.45 26.16
CA LEU A 552 -0.06 -14.67 27.11
C LEU A 552 -1.57 -14.83 26.85
N GLY A 553 -2.36 -14.97 27.91
CA GLY A 553 -3.82 -15.11 27.85
C GLY A 553 -4.50 -14.12 28.79
N ILE A 554 -5.63 -13.54 28.40
CA ILE A 554 -6.43 -12.67 29.26
C ILE A 554 -7.84 -13.25 29.35
N ILE A 555 -8.40 -13.35 30.55
CA ILE A 555 -9.82 -13.72 30.74
C ILE A 555 -10.56 -12.73 31.63
N GLY A 556 -11.84 -12.53 31.34
CA GLY A 556 -12.75 -11.86 32.26
C GLY A 556 -12.95 -12.66 33.55
N GLN A 557 -13.08 -11.94 34.67
CA GLN A 557 -13.33 -12.46 36.00
C GLN A 557 -14.48 -11.71 36.65
N LYS A 558 -15.25 -12.41 37.46
CA LYS A 558 -16.28 -11.81 38.32
C LYS A 558 -16.19 -12.50 39.68
N VAL A 559 -15.46 -11.88 40.60
CA VAL A 559 -15.14 -12.40 41.93
C VAL A 559 -16.33 -12.10 42.85
N PRO A 560 -17.08 -13.12 43.32
CA PRO A 560 -18.25 -12.90 44.16
C PRO A 560 -17.83 -12.57 45.60
N TRP A 561 -18.48 -11.59 46.22
CA TRP A 561 -18.47 -11.40 47.67
C TRP A 561 -19.69 -12.13 48.26
N VAL A 562 -19.47 -12.97 49.26
CA VAL A 562 -20.54 -13.68 49.96
C VAL A 562 -20.95 -12.92 51.22
N ASP A 563 -22.16 -12.36 51.22
CA ASP A 563 -22.76 -11.73 52.41
C ASP A 563 -23.48 -12.79 53.25
N LEU A 564 -22.80 -13.24 54.31
CA LEU A 564 -23.31 -14.28 55.20
C LEU A 564 -24.47 -13.82 56.10
N GLU A 565 -24.65 -12.51 56.30
CA GLU A 565 -25.77 -11.96 57.08
C GLU A 565 -27.10 -12.16 56.34
N LYS A 566 -27.07 -12.01 55.00
CA LYS A 566 -28.23 -12.26 54.13
C LYS A 566 -28.55 -13.75 53.96
N CYS A 567 -27.66 -14.66 54.37
CA CYS A 567 -27.85 -16.09 54.16
C CYS A 567 -28.83 -16.71 55.16
N ARG A 568 -29.98 -17.21 54.65
CA ARG A 568 -31.07 -17.81 55.43
C ARG A 568 -30.97 -19.33 55.65
N GLY A 569 -29.89 -19.98 55.20
CA GLY A 569 -29.73 -21.44 55.36
C GLY A 569 -30.79 -22.30 54.70
N CYS A 570 -31.20 -21.91 53.48
CA CYS A 570 -32.25 -22.61 52.74
C CYS A 570 -31.83 -24.04 52.36
N ARG A 571 -32.77 -24.98 52.43
CA ARG A 571 -32.54 -26.39 52.03
C ARG A 571 -32.35 -26.59 50.51
N ILE A 572 -32.67 -25.60 49.69
CA ILE A 572 -32.51 -25.63 48.23
C ILE A 572 -31.75 -24.37 47.79
N CYS A 573 -30.44 -24.34 48.01
CA CYS A 573 -29.62 -23.16 47.73
C CYS A 573 -29.42 -22.97 46.22
N GLN A 574 -29.93 -21.87 45.67
CA GLN A 574 -29.78 -21.54 44.25
C GLN A 574 -28.33 -21.21 43.89
N VAL A 575 -27.53 -20.69 44.81
CA VAL A 575 -26.11 -20.37 44.57
C VAL A 575 -25.30 -21.65 44.34
N GLU A 576 -25.47 -22.65 45.21
CA GLU A 576 -24.87 -23.98 45.08
C GLU A 576 -25.33 -24.69 43.80
N LYS A 577 -26.64 -24.72 43.55
CA LYS A 577 -27.22 -25.38 42.37
C LYS A 577 -26.72 -24.79 41.04
N ASN A 578 -26.44 -23.48 41.00
CA ASN A 578 -25.96 -22.80 39.79
C ASN A 578 -24.43 -22.74 39.68
N CYS A 579 -23.67 -23.34 40.61
CA CYS A 579 -22.21 -23.40 40.53
C CYS A 579 -21.76 -24.57 39.64
N PRO A 580 -21.27 -24.33 38.40
CA PRO A 580 -20.97 -25.39 37.46
C PRO A 580 -19.74 -26.23 37.83
N ILE A 581 -18.89 -25.71 38.71
CA ILE A 581 -17.65 -26.35 39.16
C ILE A 581 -17.71 -26.80 40.62
N HIS A 582 -18.90 -26.72 41.24
CA HIS A 582 -19.15 -27.16 42.61
C HIS A 582 -18.24 -26.52 43.68
N ALA A 583 -17.77 -25.29 43.43
CA ALA A 583 -17.02 -24.49 44.40
C ALA A 583 -17.92 -23.91 45.51
N ALA A 584 -19.19 -23.64 45.20
CA ALA A 584 -20.16 -23.16 46.17
C ALA A 584 -20.92 -24.35 46.79
N LYS A 585 -20.87 -24.48 48.11
CA LYS A 585 -21.53 -25.56 48.86
C LYS A 585 -22.21 -25.06 50.13
N MET A 586 -23.33 -25.68 50.49
CA MET A 586 -23.94 -25.45 51.80
C MET A 586 -23.17 -26.23 52.87
N VAL A 587 -22.53 -25.52 53.80
CA VAL A 587 -21.78 -26.08 54.94
C VAL A 587 -22.36 -25.47 56.21
N ASP A 588 -22.76 -26.30 57.17
CA ASP A 588 -23.32 -25.88 58.45
C ASP A 588 -24.48 -24.86 58.35
N GLY A 589 -25.32 -25.02 57.32
CA GLY A 589 -26.47 -24.14 57.10
C GLY A 589 -26.13 -22.77 56.52
N LYS A 590 -24.88 -22.54 56.07
CA LYS A 590 -24.47 -21.32 55.35
C LYS A 590 -23.83 -21.69 54.02
N ILE A 591 -23.88 -20.76 53.07
CA ILE A 591 -23.20 -20.94 51.78
C ILE A 591 -21.72 -20.60 51.94
N VAL A 592 -20.85 -21.47 51.45
CA VAL A 592 -19.39 -21.27 51.42
C VAL A 592 -18.95 -21.43 49.97
N ILE A 593 -18.13 -20.51 49.47
CA ILE A 593 -17.48 -20.62 48.16
C ILE A 593 -15.99 -20.88 48.42
N ASP A 594 -15.50 -22.06 48.03
CA ASP A 594 -14.10 -22.41 48.14
C ASP A 594 -13.27 -21.64 47.11
N GLU A 595 -12.43 -20.72 47.57
CA GLU A 595 -11.58 -19.87 46.73
C GLU A 595 -10.53 -20.67 45.94
N ASN A 596 -10.10 -21.82 46.45
CA ASN A 596 -9.11 -22.67 45.75
C ASN A 596 -9.73 -23.42 44.57
N VAL A 597 -11.05 -23.62 44.60
CA VAL A 597 -11.81 -24.28 43.52
C VAL A 597 -12.45 -23.25 42.59
N CYS A 598 -12.87 -22.10 43.11
CA CYS A 598 -13.57 -21.07 42.35
C CYS A 598 -12.71 -20.50 41.21
N ASN A 599 -13.27 -20.46 40.00
CA ASN A 599 -12.62 -19.86 38.82
C ASN A 599 -13.14 -18.45 38.49
N HIS A 600 -13.95 -17.87 39.39
CA HIS A 600 -14.60 -16.56 39.24
C HIS A 600 -15.39 -16.39 37.94
N CYS A 601 -16.10 -17.43 37.50
CA CYS A 601 -17.00 -17.35 36.35
C CYS A 601 -18.27 -16.51 36.59
N GLY A 602 -18.53 -16.08 37.83
CA GLY A 602 -19.65 -15.20 38.19
C GLY A 602 -21.04 -15.84 38.14
N ARG A 603 -21.16 -17.16 37.95
CA ARG A 603 -22.47 -17.83 37.78
C ARG A 603 -23.37 -17.79 39.01
N CYS A 604 -22.77 -17.68 40.18
CA CYS A 604 -23.45 -17.55 41.46
C CYS A 604 -24.12 -16.18 41.67
N ILE A 605 -23.73 -15.15 40.92
CA ILE A 605 -24.14 -13.77 41.18
C ILE A 605 -25.62 -13.56 40.83
N SER A 606 -26.31 -12.82 41.70
CA SER A 606 -27.75 -12.54 41.61
C SER A 606 -28.64 -13.80 41.52
N LYS A 607 -28.15 -14.96 41.98
CA LYS A 607 -28.93 -16.22 42.04
C LYS A 607 -29.65 -16.42 43.36
N CYS A 608 -29.14 -15.82 44.44
CA CYS A 608 -29.81 -15.89 45.72
C CYS A 608 -30.96 -14.86 45.74
N PRO A 609 -32.22 -15.27 46.00
CA PRO A 609 -33.33 -14.31 46.13
C PRO A 609 -33.17 -13.37 47.34
N PHE A 610 -32.30 -13.72 48.29
CA PHE A 610 -31.99 -12.90 49.46
C PHE A 610 -30.75 -12.01 49.25
N GLY A 611 -30.13 -12.02 48.06
CA GLY A 611 -29.02 -11.13 47.72
C GLY A 611 -27.65 -11.50 48.32
N VAL A 612 -27.43 -12.77 48.68
CA VAL A 612 -26.16 -13.25 49.31
C VAL A 612 -24.92 -13.06 48.42
N THR A 613 -25.09 -13.04 47.11
CA THR A 613 -24.00 -12.94 46.12
C THR A 613 -24.21 -11.77 45.16
N GLU A 614 -24.82 -10.69 45.65
CA GLU A 614 -25.10 -9.51 44.83
C GLU A 614 -23.86 -8.63 44.62
N GLU A 615 -22.97 -8.59 45.61
CA GLU A 615 -21.72 -7.84 45.55
C GLU A 615 -20.63 -8.66 44.87
N PHE A 616 -19.88 -8.02 43.97
CA PHE A 616 -18.79 -8.66 43.23
C PHE A 616 -17.79 -7.64 42.72
N VAL A 617 -16.59 -8.12 42.40
CA VAL A 617 -15.55 -7.36 41.68
C VAL A 617 -15.41 -7.92 40.28
N SER A 618 -15.62 -7.08 39.27
CA SER A 618 -15.31 -7.39 37.87
C SER A 618 -13.85 -7.07 37.58
N GLY A 619 -13.20 -7.91 36.79
CA GLY A 619 -11.81 -7.68 36.41
C GLY A 619 -11.30 -8.64 35.37
N TYR A 620 -9.98 -8.73 35.29
CA TYR A 620 -9.22 -9.50 34.34
C TYR A 620 -8.24 -10.42 35.08
N ARG A 621 -8.03 -11.61 34.53
CA ARG A 621 -6.96 -12.51 34.96
C ARG A 621 -6.06 -12.79 33.78
N VAL A 622 -4.75 -12.66 34.00
CA VAL A 622 -3.72 -12.82 32.98
C VAL A 622 -2.99 -14.14 33.19
N TYR A 623 -2.90 -14.96 32.15
CA TYR A 623 -2.08 -16.17 32.06
C TYR A 623 -0.78 -15.88 31.33
N ILE A 624 0.31 -16.47 31.79
CA ILE A 624 1.61 -16.42 31.12
C ILE A 624 2.21 -17.81 30.99
N GLY A 625 3.09 -17.97 29.99
CA GLY A 625 3.86 -19.19 29.79
C GLY A 625 3.08 -20.35 29.17
N GLY A 626 1.96 -20.09 28.52
CA GLY A 626 1.23 -21.11 27.77
C GLY A 626 1.90 -21.44 26.43
N ARG A 627 1.80 -22.70 25.99
CA ARG A 627 2.30 -23.14 24.68
C ARG A 627 1.40 -24.20 24.09
N TRP A 628 0.83 -23.88 22.93
CA TRP A 628 0.24 -24.87 22.02
C TRP A 628 1.18 -25.16 20.84
N GLY A 629 1.57 -26.43 20.66
CA GLY A 629 2.42 -26.90 19.56
C GLY A 629 3.03 -28.28 19.83
N LYS A 630 4.23 -28.53 19.25
CA LYS A 630 5.00 -29.79 19.39
C LYS A 630 5.18 -30.23 20.85
N LYS A 631 5.45 -29.28 21.75
CA LYS A 631 5.41 -29.45 23.20
C LYS A 631 4.29 -28.57 23.76
N VAL A 632 3.45 -29.12 24.62
CA VAL A 632 2.37 -28.37 25.27
C VAL A 632 2.87 -27.87 26.61
N ALA A 633 2.59 -26.61 26.94
CA ALA A 633 2.76 -26.06 28.27
C ALA A 633 1.47 -25.36 28.65
N ARG A 634 0.98 -25.60 29.87
CA ARG A 634 -0.20 -24.93 30.40
C ARG A 634 0.27 -23.71 31.19
N GLY A 635 -0.14 -22.53 30.73
CA GLY A 635 0.16 -21.26 31.37
C GLY A 635 -0.46 -21.18 32.76
N ARG A 636 0.19 -20.42 33.63
CA ARG A 636 -0.26 -20.12 34.99
C ARG A 636 -0.77 -18.69 35.03
N TYR A 637 -1.82 -18.42 35.80
CA TYR A 637 -2.34 -17.08 35.95
C TYR A 637 -1.57 -16.29 37.01
N LEU A 638 -1.42 -15.00 36.81
CA LEU A 638 -0.92 -14.07 37.83
C LEU A 638 -1.94 -14.02 38.98
N GLU A 639 -1.46 -14.02 40.22
CA GLU A 639 -2.32 -14.05 41.41
C GLU A 639 -3.29 -12.85 41.47
N LYS A 640 -2.81 -11.68 41.04
CA LYS A 640 -3.61 -10.45 40.99
C LYS A 640 -4.76 -10.57 39.97
N VAL A 641 -5.97 -10.24 40.42
CA VAL A 641 -7.09 -9.91 39.53
C VAL A 641 -7.04 -8.40 39.27
N PHE A 642 -6.88 -8.03 38.00
CA PHE A 642 -6.75 -6.64 37.58
C PHE A 642 -8.14 -6.03 37.40
N THR A 643 -8.40 -4.86 37.98
CA THR A 643 -9.68 -4.15 37.82
C THR A 643 -9.60 -3.02 36.80
N ASP A 644 -8.38 -2.59 36.45
CA ASP A 644 -8.11 -1.61 35.42
C ASP A 644 -7.61 -2.28 34.14
N LYS A 645 -8.15 -1.83 33.00
CA LYS A 645 -7.78 -2.29 31.67
C LYS A 645 -6.38 -1.82 31.28
N GLU A 646 -5.98 -0.59 31.63
CA GLU A 646 -4.64 -0.10 31.27
C GLU A 646 -3.55 -0.90 31.98
N GLU A 647 -3.78 -1.29 33.24
CA GLU A 647 -2.85 -2.18 33.95
C GLU A 647 -2.68 -3.54 33.24
N VAL A 648 -3.76 -4.09 32.66
CA VAL A 648 -3.67 -5.31 31.85
C VAL A 648 -2.83 -5.10 30.59
N LEU A 649 -2.97 -3.96 29.92
CA LEU A 649 -2.19 -3.61 28.74
C LEU A 649 -0.71 -3.44 29.10
N ASP A 650 -0.40 -2.85 30.25
CA ASP A 650 0.97 -2.76 30.77
C ASP A 650 1.57 -4.15 31.01
N ILE A 651 0.81 -5.10 31.55
CA ILE A 651 1.27 -6.49 31.72
C ILE A 651 1.58 -7.14 30.36
N VAL A 652 0.77 -6.89 29.33
CA VAL A 652 1.06 -7.39 27.97
C VAL A 652 2.38 -6.84 27.48
N GLU A 653 2.60 -5.54 27.62
CA GLU A 653 3.83 -4.89 27.19
C GLU A 653 5.05 -5.41 27.95
N LYS A 654 4.94 -5.46 29.29
CA LYS A 654 5.98 -6.00 30.18
C LYS A 654 6.35 -7.44 29.80
N ALA A 655 5.37 -8.29 29.46
CA ALA A 655 5.64 -9.66 29.02
C ALA A 655 6.40 -9.73 27.69
N ILE A 656 6.09 -8.86 26.73
CA ILE A 656 6.80 -8.75 25.46
C ILE A 656 8.24 -8.27 25.70
N LEU A 657 8.43 -7.24 26.53
CA LEU A 657 9.72 -6.68 26.87
C LEU A 657 10.60 -7.68 27.63
N LEU A 658 10.05 -8.39 28.61
CA LEU A 658 10.74 -9.45 29.35
C LEU A 658 11.20 -10.55 28.41
N PHE A 659 10.31 -11.00 27.51
CA PHE A 659 10.66 -12.04 26.55
C PHE A 659 11.80 -11.60 25.62
N ARG A 660 11.78 -10.35 25.15
CA ARG A 660 12.86 -9.78 24.35
C ARG A 660 14.17 -9.60 25.12
N GLU A 661 14.08 -9.19 26.39
CA GLU A 661 15.26 -8.85 27.19
C GLU A 661 16.01 -10.11 27.62
N GLN A 662 15.26 -11.11 28.09
CA GLN A 662 15.77 -12.26 28.84
C GLN A 662 15.55 -13.60 28.14
N GLY A 663 14.82 -13.63 27.01
CA GLY A 663 14.64 -14.83 26.20
C GLY A 663 15.86 -15.14 25.33
N ILE A 664 16.11 -16.43 25.10
CA ILE A 664 17.20 -16.91 24.24
C ILE A 664 16.67 -17.07 22.81
N THR A 665 17.43 -16.65 21.77
CA THR A 665 17.00 -16.78 20.37
C THR A 665 16.57 -18.22 20.05
N GLY A 666 15.33 -18.42 19.58
CA GLY A 666 14.73 -19.73 19.31
C GLY A 666 13.89 -20.31 20.47
N GLU A 667 14.04 -19.78 21.69
CA GLU A 667 13.28 -20.17 22.89
C GLU A 667 11.82 -19.69 22.79
N ARG A 668 10.85 -20.49 23.25
CA ARG A 668 9.46 -20.03 23.41
C ARG A 668 9.30 -19.35 24.75
N PHE A 669 8.35 -18.41 24.84
CA PHE A 669 8.09 -17.69 26.09
C PHE A 669 7.79 -18.64 27.26
N ALA A 670 7.09 -19.75 27.04
CA ALA A 670 6.88 -20.79 28.05
C ALA A 670 8.20 -21.34 28.63
N ASP A 671 9.20 -21.59 27.78
CA ASP A 671 10.50 -22.10 28.21
C ASP A 671 11.31 -20.99 28.94
N THR A 672 11.16 -19.73 28.51
CA THR A 672 11.71 -18.56 29.23
C THR A 672 11.11 -18.44 30.64
N VAL A 673 9.79 -18.59 30.79
CA VAL A 673 9.10 -18.54 32.10
C VAL A 673 9.53 -19.70 32.99
N GLU A 674 9.64 -20.91 32.44
CA GLU A 674 10.11 -22.09 33.18
C GLU A 674 11.54 -21.91 33.69
N ARG A 675 12.45 -21.41 32.84
CA ARG A 675 13.86 -21.18 33.17
C ARG A 675 14.04 -20.07 34.21
N LEU A 676 13.30 -18.97 34.09
CA LEU A 676 13.39 -17.84 35.02
C LEU A 676 12.65 -18.11 36.35
N GLY A 677 11.74 -19.07 36.37
CA GLY A 677 10.84 -19.35 37.48
C GLY A 677 9.60 -18.46 37.45
N PHE A 678 8.42 -19.05 37.61
CA PHE A 678 7.14 -18.33 37.50
C PHE A 678 7.04 -17.17 38.50
N GLU A 679 7.43 -17.36 39.76
CA GLU A 679 7.31 -16.32 40.80
C GLU A 679 8.18 -15.11 40.50
N ASN A 680 9.41 -15.33 40.02
CA ASN A 680 10.32 -14.26 39.59
C ASN A 680 9.76 -13.51 38.37
N VAL A 681 9.18 -14.21 37.40
CA VAL A 681 8.53 -13.55 36.25
C VAL A 681 7.31 -12.75 36.72
N GLN A 682 6.48 -13.30 37.60
CA GLN A 682 5.32 -12.61 38.16
C GLN A 682 5.73 -11.31 38.86
N GLU A 683 6.76 -11.35 39.71
CA GLU A 683 7.28 -10.16 40.40
C GLU A 683 7.74 -9.08 39.41
N GLN A 684 8.48 -9.47 38.36
CA GLN A 684 8.94 -8.53 37.34
C GLN A 684 7.80 -7.91 36.51
N LEU A 685 6.76 -8.69 36.21
CA LEU A 685 5.58 -8.17 35.48
C LEU A 685 4.74 -7.23 36.36
N LEU A 686 4.66 -7.50 37.66
CA LEU A 686 3.92 -6.62 38.60
C LEU A 686 4.71 -5.35 38.96
N GLY A 687 6.04 -5.35 38.84
CA GLY A 687 6.87 -4.16 38.99
C GLY A 687 6.99 -3.28 37.73
N ASP A 688 7.61 -2.10 37.85
CA ASP A 688 7.69 -1.11 36.76
C ASP A 688 9.03 -1.09 36.02
N GLY A 689 10.00 -1.89 36.45
CA GLY A 689 11.37 -1.87 35.92
C GLY A 689 11.48 -2.16 34.42
N LEU A 690 10.58 -2.98 33.86
CA LEU A 690 10.56 -3.29 32.42
C LEU A 690 10.09 -2.11 31.56
N LEU A 691 9.05 -1.39 32.00
CA LEU A 691 8.56 -0.21 31.29
C LEU A 691 9.56 0.95 31.38
N ALA A 692 10.22 1.11 32.53
CA ALA A 692 11.24 2.13 32.73
C ALA A 692 12.43 2.00 31.76
N ARG A 693 12.72 0.78 31.26
CA ARG A 693 13.80 0.51 30.29
C ARG A 693 13.29 0.12 28.90
N LYS A 694 12.03 0.42 28.58
CA LYS A 694 11.37 0.09 27.31
C LYS A 694 12.20 0.52 26.08
N ASP A 695 12.54 1.80 26.01
CA ASP A 695 13.21 2.37 24.83
C ASP A 695 14.61 1.78 24.60
N GLU A 696 15.34 1.52 25.69
CA GLU A 696 16.63 0.86 25.66
C GLU A 696 16.50 -0.57 25.10
N ASN A 697 15.55 -1.34 25.61
CA ASN A 697 15.29 -2.71 25.20
C ASN A 697 14.86 -2.80 23.72
N ILE A 698 13.97 -1.92 23.27
CA ILE A 698 13.52 -1.88 21.87
C ILE A 698 14.69 -1.54 20.94
N ARG A 699 15.53 -0.56 21.26
CA ARG A 699 16.67 -0.13 20.42
C ARG A 699 17.85 -1.11 20.42
N ALA A 700 17.95 -1.99 21.42
CA ALA A 700 19.05 -2.94 21.52
C ALA A 700 19.14 -3.87 20.28
N GLN A 701 20.35 -4.11 19.77
CA GLN A 701 20.58 -5.00 18.62
C GLN A 701 20.53 -6.50 18.99
N LYS A 702 19.41 -6.95 19.58
CA LYS A 702 19.17 -8.36 19.96
C LYS A 702 18.37 -9.12 18.89
N HIS A 703 18.59 -10.44 18.82
CA HIS A 703 17.85 -11.39 17.95
C HIS A 703 17.89 -11.08 16.45
N LEU A 704 19.02 -10.56 15.95
CA LEU A 704 19.19 -10.11 14.56
C LEU A 704 18.91 -11.22 13.52
N LYS A 705 19.28 -12.47 13.82
CA LYS A 705 18.92 -13.68 13.07
C LYS A 705 17.74 -14.37 13.78
N GLY A 706 16.57 -14.42 13.15
CA GLY A 706 15.38 -15.02 13.76
C GLY A 706 15.56 -16.52 14.03
N GLY A 707 15.23 -16.98 15.23
CA GLY A 707 15.50 -18.37 15.68
C GLY A 707 14.51 -19.44 15.22
N ALA A 708 13.54 -19.13 14.35
CA ALA A 708 12.52 -20.10 13.95
C ALA A 708 12.96 -20.96 12.76
N THR A 709 13.69 -22.05 13.03
CA THR A 709 13.71 -23.23 12.13
C THR A 709 12.43 -24.02 12.40
N CYS A 710 11.63 -24.29 11.37
CA CYS A 710 10.33 -24.95 11.51
C CYS A 710 10.48 -26.46 11.76
#